data_AF-U5ETF7-F1
#
_entry.id   AF-U5ETF7-F1
#
_cell.length_a   1.000
_cell.length_b   1.000
_cell.length_c   1.000
_cell.angle_alpha   90.00
_cell.angle_beta   90.00
_cell.angle_gamma   90.00
#
_symmetry.space_group_name_H-M   'P 1'
#
loop_
_entity.id
_entity.type
_entity.pdbx_description
1 polymer ?
#
loop_
_entity_poly.entity_id
_entity_poly.type
_entity_poly.pdbx_seq_one_letter_code
_entity_poly.pdbx_strand_id
1 'polypeptide(L)'
;VRTKVLGLVDVIMRVPSLFIIDEILKISLGFPTSPTTTSSLTTDSTTILINPNTNNAQESNNLNNLTATAESSIIINATTNLTNLASKIFEHETIVAAGTTTFDEAEFYKAASLTTLKFIICLLGCISSACVFLLWTRHLVIVYMYIISVGLIFLSYWSNVSALSVIKDDGPSLLEDLLSLNMERLLDPGGVALSILPHLLAQWLMGVIFAYIHLGPKYKITQKALPFSFLMPLFLAMLPTPIVVLKHSPAFAAILPLVLSKIALWSSSFDVVKTIVNGYNHARNFAGNFGISALVENEWQRLNVPCVLRAFWSIRLAEQLIALLITSEAPLKFTATIQSLLVSGCETLTAVLGMTSIISLICHYIGKLFQLFLLSEDYDEDKSIGTVSAILFYILALQTGLTSLSPDKRFVRLCRNICLLVTALLHFLHNIVSPILMSLSAARNPSRKRHIRALTVCVFLLLAPVGLLSVLWSRHSPSTWLLAVTAFSVEVIVKVLVSLATYTLFLLDARRQTFWEKLDDYVYYIRAFGNSVEFCFGIFLFFNGAWILVFESGGAIRALMMCVHAYFNIWCEARAGWGVFMKRRTAVHKISSLPEATPLQLSTFDDVCAICYQEMTSAKITRCKHYFHGVCLRKWLYVQDRCPLCHEIIMNQDTKPGEHAQQQQQPVENNDNIVNHNIENINEPIVQQQPASINSNNNSRVNDITPTTAGNSLSESIRATTSTLRQRSADRDFLEELE
;
A
#
# COMPACT_ATOMS: atom_id res chain seq x y z
N VAL A 1 -14.19 22.53 -4.50
CA VAL A 1 -15.00 21.61 -3.66
C VAL A 1 -15.69 20.54 -4.50
N ARG A 2 -16.51 20.89 -5.50
CA ARG A 2 -17.20 19.96 -6.41
C ARG A 2 -16.31 18.84 -7.01
N THR A 3 -15.12 19.17 -7.50
CA THR A 3 -14.15 18.19 -8.03
C THR A 3 -13.61 17.20 -6.99
N LYS A 4 -13.39 17.67 -5.74
CA LYS A 4 -12.97 16.81 -4.63
C LYS A 4 -14.10 15.90 -4.15
N VAL A 5 -15.34 16.41 -4.14
CA VAL A 5 -16.53 15.63 -3.80
C VAL A 5 -16.79 14.54 -4.84
N LEU A 6 -16.72 14.88 -6.14
CA LEU A 6 -16.85 13.88 -7.22
C LEU A 6 -15.75 12.81 -7.14
N GLY A 7 -14.51 13.20 -6.83
CA GLY A 7 -13.41 12.25 -6.61
C GLY A 7 -13.63 11.35 -5.38
N LEU A 8 -14.21 11.88 -4.29
CA LEU A 8 -14.56 11.09 -3.11
C LEU A 8 -15.68 10.08 -3.43
N VAL A 9 -16.70 10.50 -4.19
CA VAL A 9 -17.80 9.61 -4.61
C VAL A 9 -17.29 8.47 -5.48
N ASP A 10 -16.40 8.75 -6.45
CA ASP A 10 -15.74 7.70 -7.24
C ASP A 10 -15.00 6.68 -6.36
N VAL A 11 -14.26 7.17 -5.37
CA VAL A 11 -13.54 6.32 -4.41
C VAL A 11 -14.51 5.43 -3.61
N ILE A 12 -15.57 6.01 -3.04
CA ILE A 12 -16.55 5.29 -2.22
C ILE A 12 -17.29 4.23 -3.03
N MET A 13 -17.66 4.54 -4.27
CA MET A 13 -18.39 3.62 -5.15
C MET A 13 -17.57 2.35 -5.48
N ARG A 14 -16.25 2.37 -5.37
CA ARG A 14 -15.40 1.20 -5.63
C ARG A 14 -15.22 0.30 -4.41
N VAL A 15 -15.43 0.82 -3.20
CA VAL A 15 -15.21 0.10 -1.95
C VAL A 15 -16.04 -1.22 -1.83
N PRO A 16 -17.32 -1.29 -2.24
CA PRO A 16 -18.11 -2.52 -2.11
C PRO A 16 -17.50 -3.74 -2.81
N SER A 17 -16.86 -3.55 -3.98
CA SER A 17 -16.16 -4.63 -4.69
C SER A 17 -15.03 -5.23 -3.85
N LEU A 18 -14.30 -4.41 -3.09
CA LEU A 18 -13.26 -4.89 -2.19
C LEU A 18 -13.83 -5.66 -0.99
N PHE A 19 -15.00 -5.28 -0.46
CA PHE A 19 -15.67 -6.04 0.59
C PHE A 19 -16.10 -7.43 0.10
N ILE A 20 -16.56 -7.56 -1.15
CA ILE A 20 -16.88 -8.87 -1.73
C ILE A 20 -15.62 -9.74 -1.80
N ILE A 21 -14.50 -9.19 -2.27
CA ILE A 21 -13.22 -9.91 -2.32
C ILE A 21 -12.79 -10.30 -0.90
N ASP A 22 -12.94 -9.39 0.06
CA ASP A 22 -12.58 -9.61 1.45
C ASP A 22 -13.35 -10.77 2.10
N GLU A 23 -14.67 -10.81 1.92
CA GLU A 23 -15.53 -11.88 2.43
C GLU A 23 -15.22 -13.22 1.74
N ILE A 24 -14.97 -13.22 0.42
CA ILE A 24 -14.55 -14.44 -0.29
C ILE A 24 -13.22 -14.97 0.27
N LEU A 25 -12.28 -14.07 0.59
CA LEU A 25 -10.99 -14.44 1.20
C LEU A 25 -11.15 -14.94 2.65
N LYS A 26 -12.12 -14.43 3.42
CA LYS A 26 -12.44 -14.94 4.77
C LYS A 26 -12.98 -16.37 4.75
N ILE A 27 -13.76 -16.73 3.74
CA ILE A 27 -14.32 -18.08 3.56
C ILE A 27 -13.21 -19.12 3.24
N SER A 28 -11.95 -18.67 3.13
CA SER A 28 -10.75 -19.53 3.05
C SER A 28 -10.77 -20.53 1.88
N LEU A 29 -11.19 -20.08 0.69
CA LEU A 29 -11.02 -20.76 -0.62
C LEU A 29 -11.30 -22.29 -0.66
N GLY A 30 -12.06 -22.83 0.30
CA GLY A 30 -12.37 -24.26 0.41
C GLY A 30 -11.25 -25.16 0.95
N PHE A 31 -10.13 -24.66 1.48
CA PHE A 31 -9.11 -25.55 2.06
C PHE A 31 -9.53 -26.05 3.45
N PRO A 32 -9.48 -27.37 3.73
CA PRO A 32 -9.88 -27.92 5.01
C PRO A 32 -8.91 -27.47 6.11
N THR A 33 -9.38 -26.62 7.03
CA THR A 33 -8.74 -26.43 8.32
C THR A 33 -9.02 -27.67 9.17
N SER A 34 -7.99 -28.46 9.48
CA SER A 34 -8.12 -29.56 10.43
C SER A 34 -8.63 -29.03 11.77
N PRO A 35 -9.77 -29.51 12.31
CA PRO A 35 -10.10 -29.26 13.70
C PRO A 35 -9.17 -30.14 14.55
N THR A 36 -8.16 -29.54 15.15
CA THR A 36 -7.38 -30.22 16.19
C THR A 36 -8.27 -30.34 17.42
N THR A 37 -8.89 -31.50 17.61
CA THR A 37 -9.63 -31.87 18.81
C THR A 37 -8.65 -31.95 19.98
N THR A 38 -8.65 -30.98 20.88
CA THR A 38 -8.15 -31.17 22.25
C THR A 38 -9.34 -31.35 23.17
N SER A 39 -9.72 -32.60 23.38
CA SER A 39 -10.55 -33.07 24.47
C SER A 39 -9.84 -32.83 25.80
N SER A 40 -10.32 -31.89 26.62
CA SER A 40 -10.02 -31.88 28.04
C SER A 40 -11.10 -32.66 28.78
N LEU A 41 -10.76 -33.92 29.10
CA LEU A 41 -11.38 -34.66 30.20
C LEU A 41 -11.18 -33.86 31.49
N THR A 42 -12.27 -33.48 32.16
CA THR A 42 -12.33 -33.48 33.62
C THR A 42 -13.73 -33.91 34.03
N THR A 43 -13.79 -35.13 34.56
CA THR A 43 -14.78 -35.66 35.48
C THR A 43 -15.22 -34.62 36.51
N ASP A 44 -16.52 -34.46 36.69
CA ASP A 44 -17.13 -34.60 38.02
C ASP A 44 -18.60 -35.00 37.88
N SER A 45 -18.90 -36.13 38.52
CA SER A 45 -20.22 -36.74 38.63
C SER A 45 -20.87 -36.28 39.92
N THR A 46 -22.08 -35.72 39.86
CA THR A 46 -23.10 -35.92 40.90
C THR A 46 -24.49 -35.60 40.33
N THR A 47 -25.17 -36.67 39.92
CA THR A 47 -26.59 -36.97 40.19
C THR A 47 -27.45 -35.86 40.81
N ILE A 48 -28.46 -35.38 40.08
CA ILE A 48 -29.78 -35.06 40.67
C ILE A 48 -30.89 -35.63 39.78
N LEU A 49 -31.76 -36.35 40.47
CA LEU A 49 -32.90 -37.17 40.06
C LEU A 49 -34.01 -36.35 39.40
N ILE A 50 -34.65 -36.96 38.40
CA ILE A 50 -35.96 -36.56 37.86
C ILE A 50 -37.02 -36.75 38.96
N ASN A 51 -37.86 -35.74 39.21
CA ASN A 51 -39.22 -35.97 39.69
C ASN A 51 -40.19 -34.94 39.09
N PRO A 52 -41.31 -35.36 38.47
CA PRO A 52 -42.33 -34.47 37.93
C PRO A 52 -43.37 -34.10 39.01
N ASN A 53 -44.14 -33.05 38.72
CA ASN A 53 -45.34 -32.56 39.42
C ASN A 53 -45.13 -31.53 40.52
N THR A 54 -45.54 -30.28 40.23
CA THR A 54 -46.56 -29.55 41.01
C THR A 54 -47.13 -28.40 40.17
N ASN A 55 -48.43 -28.49 39.87
CA ASN A 55 -49.26 -27.34 39.49
C ASN A 55 -49.53 -26.49 40.74
N ASN A 56 -49.40 -25.17 40.64
CA ASN A 56 -50.44 -24.19 40.99
C ASN A 56 -49.92 -22.75 40.96
N ALA A 57 -50.69 -21.92 40.25
CA ALA A 57 -50.94 -20.48 40.38
C ALA A 57 -50.05 -19.64 41.31
N GLN A 58 -49.40 -18.61 40.74
CA GLN A 58 -49.63 -17.22 41.17
C GLN A 58 -49.18 -16.23 40.09
N GLU A 59 -50.14 -15.48 39.57
CA GLU A 59 -49.95 -14.21 38.88
C GLU A 59 -49.25 -13.21 39.80
N SER A 60 -48.36 -12.40 39.21
CA SER A 60 -48.39 -10.92 39.21
C SER A 60 -47.01 -10.28 39.39
N ASN A 61 -46.76 -9.34 38.47
CA ASN A 61 -45.92 -8.15 38.59
C ASN A 61 -44.40 -8.32 38.43
N ASN A 62 -43.92 -8.18 37.19
CA ASN A 62 -43.04 -7.06 36.80
C ASN A 62 -42.88 -7.02 35.27
N LEU A 63 -43.97 -6.65 34.60
CA LEU A 63 -43.95 -6.02 33.28
C LEU A 63 -43.69 -4.54 33.54
N ASN A 64 -42.49 -4.05 33.20
CA ASN A 64 -42.17 -2.66 32.84
C ASN A 64 -40.64 -2.54 32.72
N ASN A 65 -40.08 -2.90 31.55
CA ASN A 65 -38.81 -2.39 30.98
C ASN A 65 -38.36 -3.24 29.77
N LEU A 66 -39.23 -3.48 28.78
CA LEU A 66 -38.84 -4.23 27.57
C LEU A 66 -39.57 -3.74 26.32
N THR A 67 -39.43 -2.45 25.98
CA THR A 67 -39.99 -1.90 24.72
C THR A 67 -39.03 -0.98 23.94
N ALA A 68 -37.72 -1.03 24.20
CA ALA A 68 -36.75 -0.21 23.44
C ALA A 68 -35.54 -0.99 22.87
N THR A 69 -35.56 -2.33 22.91
CA THR A 69 -34.44 -3.19 22.45
C THR A 69 -34.84 -4.23 21.40
N ALA A 70 -36.10 -4.27 20.96
CA ALA A 70 -36.57 -5.28 20.00
C ALA A 70 -36.21 -4.96 18.54
N GLU A 71 -36.16 -3.69 18.13
CA GLU A 71 -35.97 -3.32 16.71
C GLU A 71 -34.53 -3.55 16.19
N SER A 72 -33.52 -3.46 17.05
CA SER A 72 -32.12 -3.73 16.70
C SER A 72 -31.78 -5.23 16.67
N SER A 73 -32.55 -6.06 17.37
CA SER A 73 -32.37 -7.52 17.40
C SER A 73 -32.87 -8.21 16.13
N ILE A 74 -33.83 -7.62 15.41
CA ILE A 74 -34.44 -8.19 14.20
C ILE A 74 -33.50 -8.08 12.99
N ILE A 75 -32.70 -7.00 12.89
CA ILE A 75 -31.74 -6.81 11.79
C ILE A 75 -30.51 -7.72 11.97
N ILE A 76 -30.09 -7.94 13.22
CA ILE A 76 -29.02 -8.89 13.58
C ILE A 76 -29.52 -10.33 13.42
N ASN A 77 -30.77 -10.63 13.75
CA ASN A 77 -31.37 -11.94 13.52
C ASN A 77 -31.64 -12.22 12.03
N ALA A 78 -31.93 -11.21 11.20
CA ALA A 78 -32.11 -11.40 9.76
C ALA A 78 -30.79 -11.64 9.02
N THR A 79 -29.71 -10.96 9.41
CA THR A 79 -28.36 -11.19 8.88
C THR A 79 -27.78 -12.51 9.36
N THR A 80 -27.96 -12.87 10.64
CA THR A 80 -27.59 -14.20 11.14
C THR A 80 -28.48 -15.31 10.59
N ASN A 81 -29.76 -15.07 10.27
CA ASN A 81 -30.61 -16.05 9.60
C ASN A 81 -30.28 -16.21 8.11
N LEU A 82 -29.75 -15.19 7.43
CA LEU A 82 -29.31 -15.30 6.03
C LEU A 82 -27.95 -16.00 5.92
N THR A 83 -27.04 -15.77 6.86
CA THR A 83 -25.79 -16.55 6.98
C THR A 83 -26.07 -17.96 7.49
N ASN A 84 -27.01 -18.14 8.42
CA ASN A 84 -27.49 -19.47 8.85
C ASN A 84 -28.32 -20.18 7.79
N LEU A 85 -28.94 -19.49 6.84
CA LEU A 85 -29.63 -20.10 5.70
C LEU A 85 -28.63 -20.49 4.61
N ALA A 86 -27.60 -19.68 4.38
CA ALA A 86 -26.48 -20.05 3.52
C ALA A 86 -25.67 -21.21 4.11
N SER A 87 -25.52 -21.29 5.45
CA SER A 87 -24.92 -22.45 6.13
C SER A 87 -25.87 -23.64 6.18
N LYS A 88 -27.17 -23.47 6.48
CA LYS A 88 -28.17 -24.57 6.50
C LYS A 88 -28.45 -25.18 5.14
N ILE A 89 -28.43 -24.40 4.04
CA ILE A 89 -28.56 -24.94 2.69
C ILE A 89 -27.33 -25.81 2.33
N PHE A 90 -26.19 -25.61 3.00
CA PHE A 90 -24.96 -26.39 2.79
C PHE A 90 -24.68 -27.48 3.85
N GLU A 91 -25.22 -27.37 5.06
CA GLU A 91 -25.04 -28.32 6.18
C GLU A 91 -26.12 -29.41 6.23
N HIS A 92 -27.31 -29.18 5.64
CA HIS A 92 -28.41 -30.15 5.72
C HIS A 92 -28.19 -31.42 4.86
N GLU A 93 -27.09 -31.52 4.10
CA GLU A 93 -26.67 -32.77 3.44
C GLU A 93 -25.52 -33.50 4.15
N THR A 94 -24.98 -32.96 5.26
CA THR A 94 -23.79 -33.52 5.92
C THR A 94 -24.05 -34.27 7.24
N ILE A 95 -25.27 -34.22 7.79
CA ILE A 95 -25.55 -34.74 9.16
C ILE A 95 -26.11 -36.19 9.16
N VAL A 96 -26.36 -36.82 8.01
CA VAL A 96 -26.81 -38.23 7.97
C VAL A 96 -25.64 -39.25 7.99
N ALA A 97 -24.38 -38.80 7.92
CA ALA A 97 -23.21 -39.68 7.76
C ALA A 97 -22.38 -39.92 9.05
N ALA A 98 -22.99 -39.87 10.24
CA ALA A 98 -22.31 -40.21 11.49
C ALA A 98 -22.78 -41.56 12.03
N GLY A 99 -22.52 -42.64 11.29
CA GLY A 99 -22.95 -43.95 11.74
C GLY A 99 -22.63 -45.15 10.87
N THR A 100 -21.48 -45.23 10.20
CA THR A 100 -20.89 -46.53 9.80
C THR A 100 -19.44 -46.36 9.34
N THR A 101 -18.55 -47.17 9.91
CA THR A 101 -17.12 -47.22 9.61
C THR A 101 -16.85 -48.02 8.32
N THR A 102 -16.87 -47.35 7.17
CA THR A 102 -16.22 -47.81 5.93
C THR A 102 -15.78 -46.56 5.15
N PHE A 103 -14.47 -46.34 4.99
CA PHE A 103 -13.94 -45.24 4.20
C PHE A 103 -14.32 -45.45 2.72
N ASP A 104 -15.35 -44.74 2.25
CA ASP A 104 -15.76 -44.74 0.85
C ASP A 104 -14.90 -43.75 0.04
N GLU A 105 -14.13 -44.25 -0.94
CA GLU A 105 -13.40 -43.43 -1.93
C GLU A 105 -14.34 -42.42 -2.62
N ALA A 106 -15.63 -42.77 -2.77
CA ALA A 106 -16.67 -41.91 -3.31
C ALA A 106 -16.93 -40.65 -2.45
N GLU A 107 -16.81 -40.72 -1.12
CA GLU A 107 -16.96 -39.57 -0.24
C GLU A 107 -15.77 -38.61 -0.33
N PHE A 108 -14.56 -39.14 -0.55
CA PHE A 108 -13.37 -38.33 -0.81
C PHE A 108 -13.48 -37.57 -2.14
N TYR A 109 -13.93 -38.23 -3.22
CA TYR A 109 -14.19 -37.56 -4.51
C TYR A 109 -15.35 -36.56 -4.45
N LYS A 110 -16.40 -36.83 -3.64
CA LYS A 110 -17.51 -35.90 -3.41
C LYS A 110 -17.04 -34.66 -2.62
N ALA A 111 -16.21 -34.85 -1.60
CA ALA A 111 -15.61 -33.75 -0.84
C ALA A 111 -14.63 -32.93 -1.69
N ALA A 112 -13.77 -33.59 -2.47
CA ALA A 112 -12.83 -32.93 -3.37
C ALA A 112 -13.52 -32.17 -4.52
N SER A 113 -14.60 -32.74 -5.09
CA SER A 113 -15.40 -32.06 -6.12
C SER A 113 -16.18 -30.87 -5.56
N LEU A 114 -16.71 -30.97 -4.34
CA LEU A 114 -17.38 -29.85 -3.68
C LEU A 114 -16.39 -28.73 -3.32
N THR A 115 -15.19 -29.06 -2.86
CA THR A 115 -14.13 -28.09 -2.58
C THR A 115 -13.63 -27.40 -3.85
N THR A 116 -13.41 -28.15 -4.93
CA THR A 116 -13.03 -27.56 -6.23
C THR A 116 -14.14 -26.70 -6.83
N LEU A 117 -15.41 -27.10 -6.70
CA LEU A 117 -16.55 -26.28 -7.10
C LEU A 117 -16.63 -24.98 -6.29
N LYS A 118 -16.51 -25.06 -4.96
CA LYS A 118 -16.42 -23.88 -4.08
C LYS A 118 -15.26 -22.97 -4.50
N PHE A 119 -14.09 -23.54 -4.77
CA PHE A 119 -12.93 -22.79 -5.25
C PHE A 119 -13.19 -22.08 -6.59
N ILE A 120 -13.82 -22.76 -7.57
CA ILE A 120 -14.15 -22.17 -8.86
C ILE A 120 -15.17 -21.03 -8.71
N ILE A 121 -16.20 -21.20 -7.87
CA ILE A 121 -17.21 -20.16 -7.59
C ILE A 121 -16.55 -18.96 -6.92
N CYS A 122 -15.70 -19.18 -5.92
CA CYS A 122 -14.94 -18.12 -5.25
C CYS A 122 -13.99 -17.41 -6.23
N LEU A 123 -13.30 -18.15 -7.11
CA LEU A 123 -12.42 -17.59 -8.13
C LEU A 123 -13.20 -16.72 -9.12
N LEU A 124 -14.34 -17.20 -9.61
CA LEU A 124 -15.22 -16.44 -10.50
C LEU A 124 -15.77 -15.19 -9.80
N GLY A 125 -16.12 -15.31 -8.52
CA GLY A 125 -16.50 -14.20 -7.64
C GLY A 125 -15.40 -13.14 -7.56
N CYS A 126 -14.17 -13.54 -7.23
CA CYS A 126 -13.01 -12.64 -7.17
C CYS A 126 -12.72 -11.97 -8.52
N ILE A 127 -12.76 -12.72 -9.63
CA ILE A 127 -12.55 -12.18 -10.98
C ILE A 127 -13.64 -11.17 -11.31
N SER A 128 -14.92 -11.52 -11.07
CA SER A 128 -16.04 -10.62 -11.34
C SER A 128 -15.94 -9.32 -10.54
N SER A 129 -15.57 -9.41 -9.26
CA SER A 129 -15.39 -8.24 -8.40
C SER A 129 -14.20 -7.38 -8.85
N ALA A 130 -13.09 -8.01 -9.26
CA ALA A 130 -11.95 -7.30 -9.82
C ALA A 130 -12.29 -6.59 -11.14
N CYS A 131 -13.11 -7.21 -12.00
CA CYS A 131 -13.61 -6.58 -13.22
C CYS A 131 -14.49 -5.35 -12.91
N VAL A 132 -15.36 -5.44 -11.91
CA VAL A 132 -16.17 -4.30 -11.43
C VAL A 132 -15.26 -3.18 -10.90
N PHE A 133 -14.22 -3.53 -10.14
CA PHE A 133 -13.25 -2.55 -9.62
C PHE A 133 -12.50 -1.80 -10.72
N LEU A 134 -12.11 -2.47 -11.81
CA LEU A 134 -11.37 -1.89 -12.93
C LEU A 134 -12.25 -1.05 -13.88
N LEU A 135 -13.57 -1.15 -13.77
CA LEU A 135 -14.50 -0.49 -14.67
C LEU A 135 -14.49 1.04 -14.52
N TRP A 136 -14.79 1.75 -15.60
CA TRP A 136 -14.94 3.21 -15.57
C TRP A 136 -16.18 3.62 -14.75
N THR A 137 -16.11 4.76 -14.07
CA THR A 137 -17.17 5.26 -13.17
C THR A 137 -18.55 5.28 -13.79
N ARG A 138 -18.66 5.76 -15.03
CA ARG A 138 -19.92 5.81 -15.77
C ARG A 138 -20.58 4.44 -15.88
N HIS A 139 -19.81 3.42 -16.22
CA HIS A 139 -20.30 2.06 -16.35
C HIS A 139 -20.51 1.39 -15.00
N LEU A 140 -19.71 1.75 -13.99
CA LEU A 140 -19.87 1.28 -12.61
C LEU A 140 -21.21 1.73 -11.99
N VAL A 141 -21.61 2.99 -12.21
CA VAL A 141 -22.92 3.51 -11.75
C VAL A 141 -24.05 2.71 -12.38
N ILE A 142 -23.99 2.44 -13.69
CA ILE A 142 -24.98 1.62 -14.40
C ILE A 142 -25.11 0.22 -13.76
N VAL A 143 -23.98 -0.44 -13.48
CA VAL A 143 -23.97 -1.76 -12.83
C VAL A 143 -24.59 -1.71 -11.43
N TYR A 144 -24.26 -0.71 -10.61
CA TYR A 144 -24.87 -0.58 -9.28
C TYR A 144 -26.36 -0.25 -9.33
N MET A 145 -26.82 0.57 -10.29
CA MET A 145 -28.25 0.79 -10.48
C MET A 145 -28.97 -0.52 -10.81
N TYR A 146 -28.36 -1.41 -11.60
CA TYR A 146 -28.90 -2.77 -11.83
C TYR A 146 -28.93 -3.62 -10.56
N ILE A 147 -27.82 -3.70 -9.82
CA ILE A 147 -27.74 -4.47 -8.57
C ILE A 147 -28.76 -3.98 -7.55
N ILE A 148 -28.88 -2.66 -7.36
CA ILE A 148 -29.87 -2.05 -6.46
C ILE A 148 -31.28 -2.37 -6.96
N SER A 149 -31.55 -2.28 -8.26
CA SER A 149 -32.88 -2.60 -8.80
C SER A 149 -33.31 -4.04 -8.51
N VAL A 150 -32.40 -5.02 -8.69
CA VAL A 150 -32.66 -6.43 -8.37
C VAL A 150 -32.76 -6.65 -6.86
N GLY A 151 -31.90 -5.99 -6.08
CA GLY A 151 -31.92 -6.03 -4.62
C GLY A 151 -33.21 -5.49 -4.02
N LEU A 152 -33.76 -4.39 -4.58
CA LEU A 152 -35.05 -3.82 -4.16
C LEU A 152 -36.21 -4.78 -4.41
N ILE A 153 -36.20 -5.52 -5.52
CA ILE A 153 -37.20 -6.56 -5.81
C ILE A 153 -37.13 -7.68 -4.77
N PHE A 154 -35.92 -8.17 -4.47
CA PHE A 154 -35.73 -9.22 -3.48
C PHE A 154 -36.12 -8.78 -2.06
N LEU A 155 -35.69 -7.58 -1.65
CA LEU A 155 -36.00 -7.01 -0.35
C LEU A 155 -37.50 -6.74 -0.21
N SER A 156 -38.16 -6.29 -1.28
CA SER A 156 -39.62 -6.15 -1.30
C SER A 156 -40.32 -7.49 -1.16
N TYR A 157 -39.86 -8.53 -1.85
CA TYR A 157 -40.42 -9.88 -1.71
C TYR A 157 -40.30 -10.35 -0.25
N TRP A 158 -39.12 -10.22 0.35
CA TRP A 158 -38.89 -10.61 1.74
C TRP A 158 -39.75 -9.80 2.72
N SER A 159 -39.81 -8.47 2.55
CA SER A 159 -40.64 -7.59 3.39
C SER A 159 -42.13 -7.94 3.26
N ASN A 160 -42.60 -8.27 2.05
CA ASN A 160 -43.99 -8.69 1.83
C ASN A 160 -44.30 -10.06 2.43
N VAL A 161 -43.35 -11.00 2.40
CA VAL A 161 -43.49 -12.30 3.07
C VAL A 161 -43.50 -12.14 4.59
N SER A 162 -42.62 -11.30 5.14
CA SER A 162 -42.56 -11.00 6.57
C SER A 162 -43.82 -10.27 7.06
N ALA A 163 -44.32 -9.31 6.30
CA ALA A 163 -45.57 -8.63 6.63
C ALA A 163 -46.76 -9.60 6.62
N LEU A 164 -46.76 -10.54 5.66
CA LEU A 164 -47.83 -11.52 5.55
C LEU A 164 -47.79 -12.60 6.64
N SER A 165 -46.62 -12.98 7.16
CA SER A 165 -46.55 -13.88 8.32
C SER A 165 -47.17 -13.25 9.56
N VAL A 166 -46.94 -11.96 9.80
CA VAL A 166 -47.53 -11.22 10.93
C VAL A 166 -49.06 -11.17 10.81
N ILE A 167 -49.60 -11.00 9.61
CA ILE A 167 -51.05 -10.94 9.36
C ILE A 167 -51.72 -12.32 9.45
N LYS A 168 -50.99 -13.42 9.18
CA LYS A 168 -51.54 -14.78 9.20
C LYS A 168 -51.73 -15.32 10.61
N ASP A 169 -50.90 -14.86 11.56
CA ASP A 169 -50.92 -15.34 12.94
C ASP A 169 -52.09 -14.73 13.75
N ASP A 170 -52.65 -13.59 13.31
CA ASP A 170 -53.83 -12.93 13.89
C ASP A 170 -55.01 -12.87 12.88
N GLY A 171 -56.02 -13.75 12.97
CA GLY A 171 -57.26 -13.61 12.18
C GLY A 171 -58.17 -12.46 12.67
N PRO A 172 -59.38 -12.22 12.10
CA PRO A 172 -59.80 -12.12 10.69
C PRO A 172 -59.30 -10.80 10.04
N SER A 173 -59.65 -10.53 8.77
CA SER A 173 -59.09 -9.44 7.96
C SER A 173 -59.19 -8.05 8.60
N LEU A 174 -58.10 -7.26 8.54
CA LEU A 174 -58.02 -5.88 9.02
C LEU A 174 -59.15 -4.96 8.55
N LEU A 175 -59.71 -5.19 7.36
CA LEU A 175 -60.85 -4.42 6.88
C LEU A 175 -62.11 -4.68 7.72
N GLU A 176 -62.31 -5.90 8.23
CA GLU A 176 -63.43 -6.23 9.13
C GLU A 176 -63.25 -5.53 10.49
N ASP A 177 -62.03 -5.47 11.02
CA ASP A 177 -61.68 -4.75 12.25
C ASP A 177 -61.77 -3.22 12.09
N LEU A 178 -61.47 -2.69 10.89
CA LEU A 178 -61.55 -1.27 10.56
C LEU A 178 -62.99 -0.82 10.20
N LEU A 179 -63.79 -1.71 9.60
CA LEU A 179 -65.23 -1.50 9.36
C LEU A 179 -66.06 -1.65 10.64
N SER A 180 -65.61 -2.49 11.58
CA SER A 180 -66.25 -2.70 12.89
C SER A 180 -65.80 -1.70 13.97
N LEU A 181 -64.87 -0.78 13.64
CA LEU A 181 -64.44 0.32 14.51
C LEU A 181 -63.93 -0.16 15.89
N ASN A 182 -63.22 -1.29 15.94
CA ASN A 182 -62.68 -1.84 17.18
C ASN A 182 -61.37 -1.15 17.58
N MET A 183 -61.49 0.01 18.22
CA MET A 183 -60.38 0.88 18.61
C MET A 183 -59.46 0.28 19.70
N GLU A 184 -59.89 -0.76 20.42
CA GLU A 184 -59.06 -1.44 21.43
C GLU A 184 -57.98 -2.33 20.80
N ARG A 185 -58.30 -3.01 19.68
CA ARG A 185 -57.35 -3.90 18.98
C ARG A 185 -56.39 -3.15 18.04
N LEU A 186 -56.78 -1.96 17.59
CA LEU A 186 -56.03 -1.14 16.62
C LEU A 186 -54.95 -0.26 17.28
N LEU A 187 -55.14 0.18 18.53
CA LEU A 187 -54.29 1.18 19.18
C LEU A 187 -53.40 0.64 20.32
N ASP A 188 -53.48 -0.65 20.63
CA ASP A 188 -52.63 -1.25 21.67
C ASP A 188 -51.14 -1.21 21.26
N PRO A 189 -50.18 -1.14 22.21
CA PRO A 189 -48.74 -1.06 21.91
C PRO A 189 -48.14 -2.27 21.17
N GLY A 190 -48.96 -3.30 20.88
CA GLY A 190 -48.65 -4.46 20.03
C GLY A 190 -49.69 -4.69 18.92
N GLY A 191 -50.52 -3.68 18.60
CA GLY A 191 -51.60 -3.79 17.62
C GLY A 191 -51.11 -4.03 16.19
N VAL A 192 -51.89 -4.78 15.44
CA VAL A 192 -51.63 -5.17 14.04
C VAL A 192 -51.37 -3.94 13.13
N ALA A 193 -52.03 -2.81 13.40
CA ALA A 193 -51.85 -1.58 12.64
C ALA A 193 -50.47 -0.93 12.85
N LEU A 194 -49.97 -0.90 14.10
CA LEU A 194 -48.66 -0.32 14.42
C LEU A 194 -47.52 -1.20 13.87
N SER A 195 -47.70 -2.52 13.82
CA SER A 195 -46.74 -3.44 13.21
C SER A 195 -46.74 -3.42 11.68
N ILE A 196 -47.86 -3.09 11.02
CA ILE A 196 -47.96 -3.07 9.55
C ILE A 196 -47.52 -1.73 8.95
N LEU A 197 -47.73 -0.62 9.66
CA LEU A 197 -47.34 0.72 9.22
C LEU A 197 -45.87 0.82 8.75
N PRO A 198 -44.85 0.27 9.45
CA PRO A 198 -43.47 0.31 8.97
C PRO A 198 -43.27 -0.49 7.69
N HIS A 199 -43.95 -1.64 7.52
CA HIS A 199 -43.90 -2.41 6.27
C HIS A 199 -44.60 -1.69 5.12
N LEU A 200 -45.71 -0.98 5.37
CA LEU A 200 -46.39 -0.17 4.37
C LEU A 200 -45.50 0.98 3.86
N LEU A 201 -44.87 1.70 4.79
CA LEU A 201 -43.96 2.80 4.49
C LEU A 201 -42.71 2.31 3.76
N ALA A 202 -42.12 1.19 4.21
CA ALA A 202 -40.98 0.57 3.56
C ALA A 202 -41.30 0.15 2.11
N GLN A 203 -42.43 -0.50 1.87
CA GLN A 203 -42.82 -0.95 0.52
C GLN A 203 -43.07 0.22 -0.43
N TRP A 204 -43.75 1.27 0.05
CA TRP A 204 -43.96 2.49 -0.74
C TRP A 204 -42.63 3.16 -1.10
N LEU A 205 -41.74 3.32 -0.11
CA LEU A 205 -40.42 3.91 -0.31
C LEU A 205 -39.59 3.10 -1.32
N MET A 206 -39.54 1.76 -1.18
CA MET A 206 -38.81 0.89 -2.11
C MET A 206 -39.38 0.97 -3.53
N GLY A 207 -40.70 1.06 -3.68
CA GLY A 207 -41.36 1.23 -4.99
C GLY A 207 -41.04 2.57 -5.65
N VAL A 208 -40.99 3.67 -4.88
CA VAL A 208 -40.60 5.00 -5.37
C VAL A 208 -39.13 5.01 -5.77
N ILE A 209 -38.23 4.44 -4.95
CA ILE A 209 -36.81 4.33 -5.24
C ILE A 209 -36.58 3.50 -6.52
N PHE A 210 -37.27 2.37 -6.67
CA PHE A 210 -37.16 1.53 -7.87
C PHE A 210 -37.65 2.26 -9.14
N ALA A 211 -38.69 3.10 -9.04
CA ALA A 211 -39.18 3.91 -10.16
C ALA A 211 -38.17 4.97 -10.62
N TYR A 212 -37.34 5.48 -9.71
CA TYR A 212 -36.29 6.45 -10.03
C TYR A 212 -35.01 5.78 -10.58
N ILE A 213 -34.62 4.64 -10.00
CA ILE A 213 -33.36 3.95 -10.29
C ILE A 213 -33.41 3.08 -11.56
N HIS A 214 -34.57 2.60 -11.98
CA HIS A 214 -34.65 1.68 -13.11
C HIS A 214 -34.26 2.33 -14.45
N LEU A 215 -33.28 1.71 -15.15
CA LEU A 215 -32.73 2.18 -16.43
C LEU A 215 -33.54 1.78 -17.68
N GLY A 216 -34.65 1.05 -17.52
CA GLY A 216 -35.47 0.62 -18.65
C GLY A 216 -36.35 1.73 -19.26
N PRO A 217 -37.18 1.38 -20.25
CA PRO A 217 -38.01 2.35 -20.97
C PRO A 217 -39.02 3.04 -20.03
N LYS A 218 -38.89 4.37 -19.92
CA LYS A 218 -39.69 5.21 -19.04
C LYS A 218 -41.04 5.57 -19.69
N TYR A 219 -41.99 4.64 -19.69
CA TYR A 219 -43.37 4.97 -20.03
C TYR A 219 -44.08 5.59 -18.82
N LYS A 220 -44.78 6.72 -19.03
CA LYS A 220 -45.52 7.44 -17.97
C LYS A 220 -46.52 6.57 -17.20
N ILE A 221 -47.12 5.58 -17.86
CA ILE A 221 -48.07 4.64 -17.26
C ILE A 221 -47.33 3.63 -16.37
N THR A 222 -46.24 3.04 -16.85
CA THR A 222 -45.43 2.07 -16.13
C THR A 222 -44.79 2.67 -14.87
N GLN A 223 -44.29 3.92 -14.94
CA GLN A 223 -43.72 4.60 -13.78
C GLN A 223 -44.74 4.86 -12.68
N LYS A 224 -45.98 5.23 -13.04
CA LYS A 224 -47.06 5.43 -12.07
C LYS A 224 -47.56 4.11 -11.48
N ALA A 225 -47.57 3.03 -12.26
CA ALA A 225 -48.03 1.70 -11.82
C ALA A 225 -47.02 0.98 -10.89
N LEU A 226 -45.75 1.34 -10.94
CA LEU A 226 -44.68 0.63 -10.24
C LEU A 226 -44.84 0.62 -8.72
N PRO A 227 -45.02 1.75 -8.01
CA PRO A 227 -45.19 1.74 -6.56
C PRO A 227 -46.42 0.96 -6.11
N PHE A 228 -47.50 0.95 -6.93
CA PHE A 228 -48.68 0.14 -6.67
C PHE A 228 -48.42 -1.37 -6.82
N SER A 229 -47.53 -1.77 -7.73
CA SER A 229 -47.10 -3.16 -7.87
C SER A 229 -46.42 -3.68 -6.59
N PHE A 230 -45.55 -2.86 -5.98
CA PHE A 230 -44.87 -3.19 -4.72
C PHE A 230 -45.84 -3.28 -3.53
N LEU A 231 -46.90 -2.47 -3.56
CA LEU A 231 -47.92 -2.35 -2.51
C LEU A 231 -49.06 -3.38 -2.63
N MET A 232 -49.20 -4.01 -3.80
CA MET A 232 -50.29 -4.91 -4.15
C MET A 232 -50.49 -6.06 -3.14
N PRO A 233 -49.46 -6.74 -2.61
CA PRO A 233 -49.65 -7.83 -1.66
C PRO A 233 -50.25 -7.38 -0.33
N LEU A 234 -49.88 -6.18 0.12
CA LEU A 234 -50.36 -5.63 1.38
C LEU A 234 -51.79 -5.08 1.25
N PHE A 235 -52.13 -4.50 0.10
CA PHE A 235 -53.52 -4.16 -0.21
C PHE A 235 -54.42 -5.40 -0.28
N LEU A 236 -53.96 -6.48 -0.93
CA LEU A 236 -54.70 -7.73 -0.99
C LEU A 236 -54.87 -8.38 0.39
N ALA A 237 -53.90 -8.20 1.30
CA ALA A 237 -53.99 -8.66 2.68
C ALA A 237 -55.01 -7.85 3.51
N MET A 238 -55.31 -6.61 3.12
CA MET A 238 -56.40 -5.84 3.74
C MET A 238 -57.78 -6.34 3.30
N LEU A 239 -57.91 -6.97 2.13
CA LEU A 239 -59.18 -7.50 1.64
C LEU A 239 -59.43 -8.95 2.13
N PRO A 240 -60.70 -9.35 2.32
CA PRO A 240 -61.06 -10.74 2.64
C PRO A 240 -60.81 -11.64 1.42
N THR A 241 -59.58 -12.14 1.29
CA THR A 241 -59.14 -12.98 0.17
C THR A 241 -58.75 -14.39 0.63
N PRO A 242 -58.94 -15.43 -0.20
CA PRO A 242 -58.60 -16.80 0.18
C PRO A 242 -57.08 -16.97 0.39
N ILE A 243 -56.71 -17.72 1.42
CA ILE A 243 -55.33 -17.94 1.90
C ILE A 243 -54.37 -18.43 0.79
N VAL A 244 -54.91 -19.15 -0.21
CA VAL A 244 -54.14 -19.63 -1.39
C VAL A 244 -53.65 -18.47 -2.25
N VAL A 245 -54.50 -17.46 -2.48
CA VAL A 245 -54.13 -16.27 -3.27
C VAL A 245 -53.11 -15.42 -2.52
N LEU A 246 -53.24 -15.35 -1.20
CA LEU A 246 -52.37 -14.57 -0.35
C LEU A 246 -50.93 -15.12 -0.33
N LYS A 247 -50.76 -16.45 -0.36
CA LYS A 247 -49.44 -17.12 -0.46
C LYS A 247 -48.70 -16.80 -1.77
N HIS A 248 -49.42 -16.66 -2.88
CA HIS A 248 -48.83 -16.39 -4.20
C HIS A 248 -48.75 -14.88 -4.54
N SER A 249 -49.38 -14.02 -3.73
CA SER A 249 -49.47 -12.58 -3.97
C SER A 249 -48.11 -11.85 -4.03
N PRO A 250 -47.15 -12.09 -3.10
CA PRO A 250 -45.83 -11.47 -3.20
C PRO A 250 -45.04 -11.86 -4.45
N ALA A 251 -45.22 -13.11 -4.93
CA ALA A 251 -44.57 -13.57 -6.16
C ALA A 251 -45.15 -12.87 -7.39
N PHE A 252 -46.48 -12.71 -7.46
CA PHE A 252 -47.14 -12.00 -8.56
C PHE A 252 -46.75 -10.52 -8.63
N ALA A 253 -46.66 -9.85 -7.48
CA ALA A 253 -46.21 -8.46 -7.38
C ALA A 253 -44.77 -8.23 -7.89
N ALA A 254 -43.90 -9.24 -7.77
CA ALA A 254 -42.52 -9.18 -8.24
C ALA A 254 -42.38 -9.40 -9.76
N ILE A 255 -43.38 -9.98 -10.45
CA ILE A 255 -43.29 -10.31 -11.88
C ILE A 255 -43.05 -9.06 -12.73
N LEU A 256 -43.84 -8.00 -12.52
CA LEU A 256 -43.74 -6.77 -13.32
C LEU A 256 -42.34 -6.12 -13.18
N PRO A 257 -41.81 -5.86 -11.97
CA PRO A 257 -40.43 -5.43 -11.78
C PRO A 257 -39.36 -6.37 -12.35
N LEU A 258 -39.56 -7.70 -12.27
CA LEU A 258 -38.62 -8.70 -12.82
C LEU A 258 -38.59 -8.68 -14.35
N VAL A 259 -39.74 -8.55 -15.00
CA VAL A 259 -39.81 -8.44 -16.47
C VAL A 259 -39.12 -7.15 -16.94
N LEU A 260 -39.39 -6.03 -16.28
CA LEU A 260 -38.76 -4.75 -16.61
C LEU A 260 -37.23 -4.80 -16.43
N SER A 261 -36.75 -5.33 -15.30
CA SER A 261 -35.31 -5.50 -15.07
C SER A 261 -34.66 -6.48 -16.05
N LYS A 262 -35.34 -7.56 -16.45
CA LYS A 262 -34.87 -8.50 -17.48
C LYS A 262 -34.73 -7.83 -18.85
N ILE A 263 -35.73 -7.05 -19.28
CA ILE A 263 -35.69 -6.33 -20.56
C ILE A 263 -34.52 -5.33 -20.56
N ALA A 264 -34.37 -4.57 -19.47
CA ALA A 264 -33.27 -3.63 -19.32
C ALA A 264 -31.91 -4.34 -19.36
N LEU A 265 -31.73 -5.44 -18.63
CA LEU A 265 -30.49 -6.22 -18.63
C LEU A 265 -30.13 -6.76 -20.03
N TRP A 266 -31.11 -7.28 -20.77
CA TRP A 266 -30.89 -7.78 -22.13
C TRP A 266 -30.45 -6.66 -23.07
N SER A 267 -31.10 -5.50 -22.99
CA SER A 267 -30.72 -4.34 -23.82
C SER A 267 -29.31 -3.82 -23.50
N SER A 268 -28.95 -3.71 -22.22
CA SER A 268 -27.64 -3.20 -21.81
C SER A 268 -26.49 -4.21 -21.96
N SER A 269 -26.77 -5.51 -22.04
CA SER A 269 -25.72 -6.54 -22.22
C SER A 269 -24.89 -6.30 -23.49
N PHE A 270 -25.53 -5.89 -24.59
CA PHE A 270 -24.84 -5.58 -25.85
C PHE A 270 -23.87 -4.39 -25.70
N ASP A 271 -24.28 -3.33 -25.00
CA ASP A 271 -23.44 -2.16 -24.75
C ASP A 271 -22.28 -2.48 -23.81
N VAL A 272 -22.50 -3.33 -22.82
CA VAL A 272 -21.46 -3.81 -21.90
C VAL A 272 -20.40 -4.61 -22.66
N VAL A 273 -20.81 -5.57 -23.51
CA VAL A 273 -19.87 -6.37 -24.32
C VAL A 273 -19.04 -5.49 -25.24
N LYS A 274 -19.68 -4.52 -25.92
CA LYS A 274 -18.97 -3.55 -26.78
C LYS A 274 -17.96 -2.72 -25.99
N THR A 275 -18.31 -2.29 -24.79
CA THR A 275 -17.42 -1.52 -23.91
C THR A 275 -16.22 -2.35 -23.45
N ILE A 276 -16.43 -3.62 -23.08
CA ILE A 276 -15.35 -4.52 -22.64
C ILE A 276 -14.37 -4.78 -23.79
N VAL A 277 -14.85 -5.09 -24.99
CA VAL A 277 -14.00 -5.35 -26.16
C VAL A 277 -13.18 -4.10 -26.53
N ASN A 278 -13.81 -2.93 -26.52
CA ASN A 278 -13.11 -1.66 -26.76
C ASN A 278 -12.04 -1.38 -25.68
N GLY A 279 -12.37 -1.62 -24.41
CA GLY A 279 -11.43 -1.48 -23.30
C GLY A 279 -10.24 -2.43 -23.40
N TYR A 280 -10.47 -3.69 -23.76
CA TYR A 280 -9.41 -4.67 -23.97
C TYR A 280 -8.48 -4.29 -25.12
N ASN A 281 -9.05 -3.87 -26.26
CA ASN A 281 -8.25 -3.42 -27.41
C ASN A 281 -7.43 -2.17 -27.06
N HIS A 282 -7.99 -1.24 -26.29
CA HIS A 282 -7.26 -0.07 -25.81
C HIS A 282 -6.12 -0.44 -24.87
N ALA A 283 -6.38 -1.30 -23.87
CA ALA A 283 -5.36 -1.77 -22.93
C ALA A 283 -4.23 -2.53 -23.64
N ARG A 284 -4.57 -3.38 -24.62
CA ARG A 284 -3.59 -4.11 -25.44
C ARG A 284 -2.73 -3.17 -26.28
N ASN A 285 -3.33 -2.20 -26.95
CA ASN A 285 -2.59 -1.22 -27.75
C ASN A 285 -1.70 -0.33 -26.88
N PHE A 286 -2.19 0.09 -25.71
CA PHE A 286 -1.40 0.87 -24.76
C PHE A 286 -0.23 0.07 -24.20
N ALA A 287 -0.46 -1.19 -23.80
CA ALA A 287 0.60 -2.09 -23.33
C ALA A 287 1.65 -2.37 -24.41
N GLY A 288 1.23 -2.47 -25.68
CA GLY A 288 2.14 -2.63 -26.82
C GLY A 288 3.03 -1.42 -27.07
N ASN A 289 2.49 -0.20 -26.90
CA ASN A 289 3.22 1.03 -27.21
C ASN A 289 4.09 1.54 -26.04
N PHE A 290 3.60 1.45 -24.80
CA PHE A 290 4.23 2.04 -23.61
C PHE A 290 4.73 1.01 -22.59
N GLY A 291 4.47 -0.28 -22.82
CA GLY A 291 4.80 -1.35 -21.89
C GLY A 291 3.77 -1.56 -20.77
N ILE A 292 3.87 -2.71 -20.10
CA ILE A 292 2.92 -3.12 -19.04
C ILE A 292 3.08 -2.26 -17.78
N SER A 293 4.31 -1.82 -17.46
CA SER A 293 4.56 -0.98 -16.28
C SER A 293 3.84 0.36 -16.38
N ALA A 294 3.89 1.01 -17.55
CA ALA A 294 3.19 2.25 -17.79
C ALA A 294 1.67 2.07 -17.75
N LEU A 295 1.15 0.93 -18.24
CA LEU A 295 -0.27 0.60 -18.13
C LEU A 295 -0.69 0.50 -16.66
N VAL A 296 0.05 -0.28 -15.85
CA VAL A 296 -0.26 -0.46 -14.43
C VAL A 296 -0.19 0.88 -13.70
N GLU A 297 0.83 1.70 -13.94
CA GLU A 297 0.94 3.02 -13.30
C GLU A 297 -0.22 3.95 -13.70
N ASN A 298 -0.58 3.98 -14.99
CA ASN A 298 -1.72 4.76 -15.48
C ASN A 298 -3.03 4.31 -14.83
N GLU A 299 -3.27 3.00 -14.73
CA GLU A 299 -4.48 2.47 -14.07
C GLU A 299 -4.48 2.69 -12.56
N TRP A 300 -3.31 2.58 -11.93
CA TRP A 300 -3.13 2.84 -10.50
C TRP A 300 -3.47 4.28 -10.13
N GLN A 301 -3.04 5.23 -10.97
CA GLN A 301 -3.36 6.65 -10.84
C GLN A 301 -4.83 6.93 -11.21
N ARG A 302 -5.34 6.36 -12.31
CA ARG A 302 -6.73 6.54 -12.76
C ARG A 302 -7.73 6.11 -11.70
N LEU A 303 -7.52 4.95 -11.09
CA LEU A 303 -8.45 4.36 -10.12
C LEU A 303 -8.25 4.93 -8.70
N ASN A 304 -7.24 5.78 -8.48
CA ASN A 304 -6.86 6.26 -7.16
C ASN A 304 -6.76 5.11 -6.14
N VAL A 305 -6.14 3.98 -6.52
CA VAL A 305 -6.13 2.73 -5.74
C VAL A 305 -5.76 2.95 -4.27
N PRO A 306 -4.73 3.77 -3.92
CA PRO A 306 -4.41 4.04 -2.52
C PRO A 306 -5.55 4.72 -1.75
N CYS A 307 -6.32 5.62 -2.37
CA CYS A 307 -7.48 6.25 -1.71
C CYS A 307 -8.57 5.22 -1.43
N VAL A 308 -8.84 4.32 -2.38
CA VAL A 308 -9.87 3.28 -2.24
C VAL A 308 -9.50 2.29 -1.14
N LEU A 309 -8.25 1.83 -1.11
CA LEU A 309 -7.75 0.93 -0.06
C LEU A 309 -7.84 1.57 1.35
N ARG A 310 -7.53 2.87 1.47
CA ARG A 310 -7.66 3.62 2.73
C ARG A 310 -9.11 3.78 3.18
N ALA A 311 -10.02 4.06 2.24
CA ALA A 311 -11.44 4.15 2.53
C ALA A 311 -12.00 2.80 2.98
N PHE A 312 -11.67 1.72 2.25
CA PHE A 312 -12.03 0.35 2.59
C PHE A 312 -11.58 -0.04 4.01
N TRP A 313 -10.31 0.15 4.33
CA TRP A 313 -9.78 -0.21 5.65
C TRP A 313 -10.39 0.64 6.78
N SER A 314 -10.56 1.94 6.56
CA SER A 314 -11.20 2.83 7.54
C SER A 314 -12.66 2.46 7.80
N ILE A 315 -13.43 2.14 6.75
CA ILE A 315 -14.84 1.72 6.88
C ILE A 315 -14.92 0.39 7.63
N ARG A 316 -14.07 -0.58 7.28
CA ARG A 316 -13.98 -1.87 7.98
C ARG A 316 -13.64 -1.69 9.46
N LEU A 317 -12.67 -0.85 9.80
CA LEU A 317 -12.34 -0.56 11.20
C LEU A 317 -13.47 0.14 11.93
N ALA A 318 -14.15 1.10 11.28
CA ALA A 318 -15.28 1.79 11.86
C ALA A 318 -16.44 0.83 12.17
N GLU A 319 -16.73 -0.11 11.27
CA GLU A 319 -17.74 -1.17 11.47
C GLU A 319 -17.41 -2.01 12.71
N GLN A 320 -16.17 -2.49 12.83
CA GLN A 320 -15.74 -3.29 13.98
C GLN A 320 -15.76 -2.48 15.29
N LEU A 321 -15.42 -1.20 15.24
CA LEU A 321 -15.50 -0.30 16.39
C LEU A 321 -16.96 -0.10 16.84
N ILE A 322 -17.89 0.08 15.89
CA ILE A 322 -19.32 0.21 16.17
C ILE A 322 -19.88 -1.09 16.76
N ALA A 323 -19.53 -2.26 16.20
CA ALA A 323 -19.95 -3.55 16.73
C ALA A 323 -19.47 -3.78 18.17
N LEU A 324 -18.23 -3.40 18.47
CA LEU A 324 -17.68 -3.46 19.83
C LEU A 324 -18.41 -2.50 20.77
N LEU A 325 -18.75 -1.30 20.30
CA LEU A 325 -19.46 -0.28 21.10
C LEU A 325 -20.88 -0.72 21.44
N ILE A 326 -21.57 -1.40 20.51
CA ILE A 326 -22.93 -1.93 20.71
C ILE A 326 -22.94 -3.13 21.67
N THR A 327 -21.90 -3.98 21.62
CA THR A 327 -21.83 -5.22 22.41
C THR A 327 -21.30 -4.99 23.84
N SER A 328 -20.61 -3.89 24.08
CA SER A 328 -19.89 -3.64 25.34
C SER A 328 -20.77 -2.94 26.38
N GLU A 329 -21.26 -3.68 27.38
CA GLU A 329 -21.91 -3.10 28.58
C GLU A 329 -20.90 -2.49 29.60
N ALA A 330 -19.59 -2.69 29.41
CA ALA A 330 -18.52 -2.27 30.34
C ALA A 330 -17.65 -1.12 29.78
N PRO A 331 -16.90 -0.37 30.63
CA PRO A 331 -15.97 0.66 30.16
C PRO A 331 -14.82 0.04 29.34
N LEU A 332 -14.71 0.48 28.09
CA LEU A 332 -13.72 -0.02 27.13
C LEU A 332 -12.28 0.28 27.59
N LYS A 333 -11.48 -0.76 27.81
CA LYS A 333 -10.03 -0.62 27.99
C LYS A 333 -9.39 -0.28 26.64
N PHE A 334 -8.88 0.94 26.50
CA PHE A 334 -8.27 1.47 25.27
C PHE A 334 -7.24 0.51 24.61
N THR A 335 -6.41 -0.15 25.42
CA THR A 335 -5.38 -1.09 24.93
C THR A 335 -5.98 -2.35 24.31
N ALA A 336 -7.03 -2.92 24.94
CA ALA A 336 -7.71 -4.10 24.43
C ALA A 336 -8.50 -3.77 23.15
N THR A 337 -9.14 -2.60 23.10
CA THR A 337 -9.85 -2.13 21.91
C THR A 337 -8.91 -1.96 20.72
N ILE A 338 -7.74 -1.32 20.90
CA ILE A 338 -6.74 -1.16 19.82
C ILE A 338 -6.20 -2.52 19.36
N GLN A 339 -5.90 -3.42 20.30
CA GLN A 339 -5.42 -4.76 19.98
C GLN A 339 -6.44 -5.52 19.12
N SER A 340 -7.71 -5.53 19.54
CA SER A 340 -8.80 -6.18 18.78
C SER A 340 -8.95 -5.59 17.38
N LEU A 341 -8.91 -4.25 17.28
CA LEU A 341 -9.09 -3.54 16.02
C LEU A 341 -7.95 -3.81 15.02
N LEU A 342 -6.69 -3.81 15.49
CA LEU A 342 -5.53 -4.11 14.66
C LEU A 342 -5.51 -5.58 14.20
N VAL A 343 -5.90 -6.51 15.07
CA VAL A 343 -5.95 -7.95 14.72
C VAL A 343 -7.01 -8.22 13.66
N SER A 344 -8.18 -7.59 13.78
CA SER A 344 -9.25 -7.72 12.79
C SER A 344 -8.93 -6.99 11.48
N GLY A 345 -8.14 -5.93 11.55
CA GLY A 345 -7.59 -5.20 10.40
C GLY A 345 -6.53 -5.96 9.60
N CYS A 346 -6.14 -7.17 10.00
CA CYS A 346 -5.13 -8.02 9.35
C CYS A 346 -5.62 -9.43 9.00
N GLU A 347 -6.93 -9.69 9.03
CA GLU A 347 -7.49 -11.03 8.77
C GLU A 347 -7.25 -11.53 7.35
N THR A 348 -7.47 -10.66 6.37
CA THR A 348 -7.43 -10.99 4.95
C THR A 348 -6.27 -10.29 4.26
N LEU A 349 -5.87 -10.79 3.09
CA LEU A 349 -4.83 -10.14 2.28
C LEU A 349 -5.26 -8.73 1.83
N THR A 350 -6.53 -8.55 1.52
CA THR A 350 -7.17 -7.25 1.19
C THR A 350 -7.11 -6.28 2.36
N ALA A 351 -7.37 -6.73 3.60
CA ALA A 351 -7.24 -5.90 4.79
C ALA A 351 -5.77 -5.49 5.04
N VAL A 352 -4.82 -6.40 4.81
CA VAL A 352 -3.38 -6.07 4.90
C VAL A 352 -2.98 -5.03 3.84
N LEU A 353 -3.47 -5.12 2.59
CA LEU A 353 -3.27 -4.08 1.57
C LEU A 353 -3.91 -2.73 1.96
N GLY A 354 -5.08 -2.77 2.61
CA GLY A 354 -5.69 -1.60 3.24
C GLY A 354 -4.78 -0.96 4.29
N MET A 355 -4.25 -1.78 5.20
CA MET A 355 -3.32 -1.34 6.24
C MET A 355 -2.03 -0.76 5.65
N THR A 356 -1.45 -1.38 4.62
CA THR A 356 -0.21 -0.89 3.99
C THR A 356 -0.42 0.49 3.37
N SER A 357 -1.61 0.78 2.84
CA SER A 357 -1.95 2.09 2.28
C SER A 357 -2.05 3.20 3.35
N ILE A 358 -2.49 2.87 4.56
CA ILE A 358 -2.53 3.78 5.71
C ILE A 358 -1.13 3.99 6.27
N ILE A 359 -0.37 2.91 6.42
CA ILE A 359 1.04 2.97 6.83
C ILE A 359 1.83 3.84 5.85
N SER A 360 1.63 3.67 4.54
CA SER A 360 2.22 4.50 3.48
C SER A 360 2.00 5.99 3.72
N LEU A 361 0.76 6.37 4.06
CA LEU A 361 0.38 7.75 4.35
C LEU A 361 1.11 8.29 5.58
N ILE A 362 1.16 7.50 6.67
CA ILE A 362 1.86 7.87 7.89
C ILE A 362 3.36 8.06 7.60
N CYS A 363 4.00 7.11 6.90
CA CYS A 363 5.41 7.19 6.53
C CYS A 363 5.71 8.40 5.62
N HIS A 364 4.84 8.70 4.67
CA HIS A 364 4.98 9.88 3.80
C HIS A 364 4.92 11.19 4.61
N TYR A 365 3.98 11.32 5.55
CA TYR A 365 3.91 12.50 6.41
C TYR A 365 5.09 12.62 7.37
N ILE A 366 5.60 11.50 7.91
CA ILE A 366 6.82 11.50 8.72
C ILE A 366 8.01 11.99 7.88
N GLY A 367 8.17 11.48 6.65
CA GLY A 367 9.22 11.94 5.73
C GLY A 367 9.11 13.44 5.43
N LYS A 368 7.91 13.92 5.09
CA LYS A 368 7.62 15.34 4.86
C LYS A 368 7.91 16.22 6.08
N LEU A 369 7.59 15.74 7.29
CA LEU A 369 7.90 16.45 8.54
C LEU A 369 9.40 16.66 8.69
N PHE A 370 10.22 15.64 8.45
CA PHE A 370 11.68 15.74 8.56
C PHE A 370 12.28 16.60 7.43
N GLN A 371 11.78 16.50 6.20
CA GLN A 371 12.21 17.37 5.10
C GLN A 371 11.89 18.85 5.38
N LEU A 372 10.69 19.13 5.89
CA LEU A 372 10.29 20.47 6.31
C LEU A 372 11.18 21.00 7.43
N PHE A 373 11.51 20.15 8.41
CA PHE A 373 12.41 20.51 9.50
C PHE A 373 13.83 20.83 9.00
N LEU A 374 14.32 20.09 8.00
CA LEU A 374 15.62 20.29 7.36
C LEU A 374 15.64 21.48 6.39
N LEU A 375 14.47 22.03 6.04
CA LEU A 375 14.32 23.13 5.07
C LEU A 375 14.96 22.78 3.71
N SER A 376 14.72 21.56 3.25
CA SER A 376 15.17 21.07 1.95
C SER A 376 14.04 21.29 0.94
N GLU A 377 14.20 22.25 0.03
CA GLU A 377 13.19 22.63 -0.96
C GLU A 377 13.25 21.79 -2.27
N ASP A 378 14.36 21.08 -2.52
CA ASP A 378 14.69 20.55 -3.86
C ASP A 378 14.58 19.01 -4.06
N TYR A 379 13.93 18.24 -3.18
CA TYR A 379 13.83 16.78 -3.35
C TYR A 379 12.46 16.33 -3.87
N ASP A 380 12.28 16.35 -5.19
CA ASP A 380 11.08 15.89 -5.92
C ASP A 380 10.80 14.37 -5.83
N GLU A 381 11.54 13.60 -5.03
CA GLU A 381 11.30 12.15 -4.79
C GLU A 381 10.18 11.85 -3.79
N ASP A 382 9.44 12.85 -3.33
CA ASP A 382 8.50 12.82 -2.19
C ASP A 382 7.46 11.69 -2.18
N LYS A 383 7.12 11.09 -3.33
CA LYS A 383 6.16 9.97 -3.41
C LYS A 383 6.78 8.61 -3.09
N SER A 384 8.10 8.45 -3.17
CA SER A 384 8.76 7.14 -3.10
C SER A 384 8.84 6.57 -1.67
N ILE A 385 9.09 7.40 -0.64
CA ILE A 385 9.27 6.90 0.73
C ILE A 385 8.04 6.18 1.27
N GLY A 386 6.86 6.75 1.02
CA GLY A 386 5.59 6.14 1.44
C GLY A 386 5.32 4.84 0.70
N THR A 387 5.58 4.78 -0.61
CA THR A 387 5.32 3.59 -1.43
C THR A 387 6.31 2.47 -1.13
N VAL A 388 7.61 2.77 -1.00
CA VAL A 388 8.65 1.79 -0.65
C VAL A 388 8.38 1.20 0.74
N SER A 389 8.01 2.03 1.73
CA SER A 389 7.64 1.57 3.07
C SER A 389 6.41 0.65 3.06
N ALA A 390 5.42 0.94 2.21
CA ALA A 390 4.22 0.13 2.06
C ALA A 390 4.52 -1.24 1.43
N ILE A 391 5.36 -1.25 0.39
CA ILE A 391 5.81 -2.49 -0.27
C ILE A 391 6.61 -3.35 0.71
N LEU A 392 7.56 -2.75 1.43
CA LEU A 392 8.35 -3.46 2.44
C LEU A 392 7.46 -4.08 3.52
N PHE A 393 6.53 -3.32 4.09
CA PHE A 393 5.62 -3.84 5.10
C PHE A 393 4.72 -4.96 4.56
N TYR A 394 4.23 -4.83 3.32
CA TYR A 394 3.44 -5.87 2.66
C TYR A 394 4.23 -7.16 2.46
N ILE A 395 5.48 -7.06 2.00
CA ILE A 395 6.39 -8.21 1.85
C ILE A 395 6.65 -8.87 3.20
N LEU A 396 6.89 -8.09 4.27
CA LEU A 396 7.08 -8.62 5.63
C LEU A 396 5.82 -9.34 6.13
N ALA A 397 4.63 -8.78 5.89
CA ALA A 397 3.36 -9.42 6.26
C ALA A 397 3.14 -10.75 5.52
N LEU A 398 3.47 -10.81 4.23
CA LEU A 398 3.43 -12.04 3.44
C LEU A 398 4.45 -13.07 3.89
N GLN A 399 5.71 -12.67 4.14
CA GLN A 399 6.80 -13.55 4.57
C GLN A 399 6.57 -14.16 5.95
N THR A 400 5.88 -13.43 6.83
CA THR A 400 5.53 -13.89 8.18
C THR A 400 4.22 -14.68 8.21
N GLY A 401 3.46 -14.72 7.10
CA GLY A 401 2.18 -15.41 7.04
C GLY A 401 1.14 -14.77 7.98
N LEU A 402 1.09 -13.43 8.06
CA LEU A 402 0.29 -12.72 9.06
C LEU A 402 -1.19 -13.13 9.06
N THR A 403 -1.75 -13.43 7.89
CA THR A 403 -3.16 -13.80 7.69
C THR A 403 -3.47 -15.23 8.16
N SER A 404 -2.52 -16.17 8.12
CA SER A 404 -2.75 -17.59 8.48
C SER A 404 -2.63 -17.88 9.98
N LEU A 405 -2.25 -16.89 10.78
CA LEU A 405 -2.02 -17.05 12.22
C LEU A 405 -3.27 -16.77 13.05
N SER A 406 -3.37 -17.45 14.19
CA SER A 406 -4.37 -17.18 15.24
C SER A 406 -4.28 -15.74 15.77
N PRO A 407 -5.39 -15.14 16.22
CA PRO A 407 -5.48 -13.71 16.56
C PRO A 407 -4.41 -13.23 17.57
N ASP A 408 -4.12 -14.02 18.62
CA ASP A 408 -3.13 -13.63 19.63
C ASP A 408 -1.70 -13.57 19.09
N LYS A 409 -1.34 -14.55 18.25
CA LYS A 409 -0.01 -14.61 17.60
C LYS A 409 0.11 -13.56 16.50
N ARG A 410 -1.00 -13.23 15.84
CA ARG A 410 -1.07 -12.20 14.79
C ARG A 410 -0.70 -10.84 15.33
N PHE A 411 -1.22 -10.44 16.50
CA PHE A 411 -0.86 -9.16 17.12
C PHE A 411 0.66 -9.05 17.37
N VAL A 412 1.25 -10.08 17.99
CA VAL A 412 2.69 -10.09 18.27
C VAL A 412 3.51 -9.99 16.98
N ARG A 413 3.15 -10.72 15.93
CA ARG A 413 3.83 -10.65 14.62
C ARG A 413 3.63 -9.29 13.94
N LEU A 414 2.46 -8.68 14.05
CA LEU A 414 2.21 -7.33 13.56
C LEU A 414 3.11 -6.31 14.25
N CYS A 415 3.21 -6.35 15.59
CA CYS A 415 4.13 -5.48 16.34
C CYS A 415 5.59 -5.66 15.90
N ARG A 416 6.01 -6.92 15.68
CA ARG A 416 7.36 -7.23 15.16
C ARG A 416 7.61 -6.62 13.78
N ASN A 417 6.61 -6.67 12.88
CA ASN A 417 6.71 -6.08 11.54
C ASN A 417 6.71 -4.55 11.57
N ILE A 418 5.89 -3.93 12.43
CA ILE A 418 5.87 -2.47 12.63
C ILE A 418 7.23 -2.00 13.18
N CYS A 419 7.83 -2.73 14.11
CA CYS A 419 9.15 -2.42 14.63
C CYS A 419 10.23 -2.47 13.54
N LEU A 420 10.23 -3.51 12.68
CA LEU A 420 11.15 -3.58 11.54
C LEU A 420 10.92 -2.42 10.56
N LEU A 421 9.67 -2.04 10.33
CA LEU A 421 9.33 -0.90 9.51
C LEU A 421 9.85 0.42 10.11
N VAL A 422 9.75 0.61 11.43
CA VAL A 422 10.32 1.78 12.11
C VAL A 422 11.83 1.84 11.90
N THR A 423 12.55 0.71 12.03
CA THR A 423 13.98 0.67 11.74
C THR A 423 14.29 1.01 10.28
N ALA A 424 13.49 0.53 9.33
CA ALA A 424 13.64 0.90 7.92
C ALA A 424 13.39 2.40 7.66
N LEU A 425 12.43 3.02 8.35
CA LEU A 425 12.20 4.47 8.30
C LEU A 425 13.40 5.27 8.81
N LEU A 426 14.10 4.78 9.84
CA LEU A 426 15.33 5.40 10.33
C LEU A 426 16.46 5.33 9.28
N HIS A 427 16.59 4.22 8.55
CA HIS A 427 17.50 4.11 7.40
C HIS A 427 17.17 5.12 6.30
N PHE A 428 15.89 5.24 5.92
CA PHE A 428 15.48 6.24 4.92
C PHE A 428 15.77 7.66 5.37
N LEU A 429 15.54 7.97 6.65
CA LEU A 429 15.83 9.29 7.20
C LEU A 429 17.34 9.61 7.19
N HIS A 430 18.20 8.63 7.45
CA HIS A 430 19.66 8.79 7.28
C HIS A 430 20.04 9.08 5.83
N ASN A 431 19.45 8.37 4.86
CA ASN A 431 19.70 8.59 3.44
C ASN A 431 19.35 10.02 2.99
N ILE A 432 18.35 10.65 3.60
CA ILE A 432 17.99 12.06 3.36
C ILE A 432 19.02 13.01 4.00
N VAL A 433 19.45 12.73 5.23
CA VAL A 433 20.31 13.64 6.01
C VAL A 433 21.78 13.60 5.55
N SER A 434 22.28 12.44 5.12
CA SER A 434 23.68 12.25 4.72
C SER A 434 24.17 13.20 3.61
N PRO A 435 23.49 13.36 2.45
CA PRO A 435 23.89 14.31 1.41
C PRO A 435 23.74 15.77 1.86
N ILE A 436 22.76 16.06 2.72
CA ILE A 436 22.59 17.39 3.32
C ILE A 436 23.79 17.73 4.20
N LEU A 437 24.27 16.80 5.03
CA LEU A 437 25.49 17.02 5.83
C LEU A 437 26.72 17.28 4.93
N MET A 438 26.89 16.50 3.86
CA MET A 438 28.02 16.67 2.93
C MET A 438 27.97 18.04 2.22
N SER A 439 26.80 18.45 1.72
CA SER A 439 26.64 19.76 1.07
C SER A 439 26.80 20.93 2.06
N LEU A 440 26.36 20.79 3.32
CA LEU A 440 26.58 21.81 4.35
C LEU A 440 28.06 21.99 4.70
N SER A 441 28.84 20.90 4.69
CA SER A 441 30.29 20.99 4.91
C SER A 441 31.02 21.62 3.72
N ALA A 442 30.61 21.29 2.49
CA ALA A 442 31.23 21.83 1.27
C ALA A 442 30.91 23.32 1.04
N ALA A 443 29.67 23.75 1.29
CA ALA A 443 29.24 25.13 1.04
C ALA A 443 29.83 26.18 1.99
N ARG A 444 30.67 25.77 2.96
CA ARG A 444 31.29 26.63 3.99
C ARG A 444 30.33 27.68 4.57
N ASN A 445 29.07 27.30 4.77
CA ASN A 445 28.01 28.26 5.13
C ASN A 445 28.13 28.64 6.62
N PRO A 446 28.26 29.94 6.97
CA PRO A 446 28.43 30.37 8.36
C PRO A 446 27.15 30.27 9.21
N SER A 447 25.99 29.96 8.61
CA SER A 447 24.71 29.92 9.31
C SER A 447 24.60 28.72 10.29
N ARG A 448 24.95 28.96 11.56
CA ARG A 448 24.88 27.96 12.64
C ARG A 448 23.51 27.29 12.77
N LYS A 449 22.41 28.01 12.46
CA LYS A 449 21.04 27.48 12.52
C LYS A 449 20.83 26.29 11.58
N ARG A 450 21.43 26.31 10.38
CA ARG A 450 21.29 25.22 9.39
C ARG A 450 22.04 23.97 9.86
N HIS A 451 23.26 24.15 10.38
CA HIS A 451 24.06 23.07 10.99
C HIS A 451 23.36 22.46 12.22
N ILE A 452 22.79 23.27 13.11
CA ILE A 452 22.08 22.79 14.30
C ILE A 452 20.87 21.93 13.92
N ARG A 453 20.08 22.32 12.91
CA ARG A 453 18.93 21.52 12.46
C ARG A 453 19.37 20.14 11.96
N ALA A 454 20.35 20.09 11.07
CA ALA A 454 20.87 18.82 10.55
C ALA A 454 21.46 17.93 11.65
N LEU A 455 22.25 18.52 12.57
CA LEU A 455 22.84 17.80 13.69
C LEU A 455 21.77 17.27 14.68
N THR A 456 20.68 18.02 14.88
CA THR A 456 19.56 17.58 15.73
C THR A 456 18.91 16.30 15.18
N VAL A 457 18.70 16.22 13.86
CA VAL A 457 18.19 14.99 13.23
C VAL A 457 19.18 13.83 13.39
N CYS A 458 20.49 14.08 13.33
CA CYS A 458 21.50 13.05 13.57
C CYS A 458 21.48 12.53 15.01
N VAL A 459 21.33 13.43 15.99
CA VAL A 459 21.19 13.03 17.41
C VAL A 459 19.94 12.19 17.60
N PHE A 460 18.81 12.57 16.98
CA PHE A 460 17.60 11.76 16.97
C PHE A 460 17.84 10.37 16.36
N LEU A 461 18.53 10.30 15.21
CA LEU A 461 18.88 9.04 14.54
C LEU A 461 19.83 8.14 15.34
N LEU A 462 20.55 8.67 16.35
CA LEU A 462 21.33 7.86 17.29
C LEU A 462 20.49 7.41 18.49
N LEU A 463 19.70 8.31 19.06
CA LEU A 463 18.92 8.03 20.27
C LEU A 463 17.72 7.11 20.00
N ALA A 464 17.00 7.30 18.90
CA ALA A 464 15.81 6.51 18.56
C ALA A 464 16.09 5.00 18.43
N PRO A 465 17.09 4.53 17.66
CA PRO A 465 17.41 3.11 17.58
C PRO A 465 17.97 2.57 18.90
N VAL A 466 18.80 3.32 19.63
CA VAL A 466 19.30 2.88 20.95
C VAL A 466 18.16 2.70 21.96
N GLY A 467 17.20 3.63 21.98
CA GLY A 467 16.00 3.53 22.81
C GLY A 467 15.14 2.32 22.42
N LEU A 468 14.92 2.11 21.12
CA LEU A 468 14.20 0.95 20.60
C LEU A 468 14.85 -0.36 21.04
N LEU A 469 16.17 -0.50 20.87
CA LEU A 469 16.90 -1.70 21.28
C LEU A 469 16.84 -1.93 22.79
N SER A 470 16.99 -0.87 23.59
CA SER A 470 16.93 -0.96 25.05
C SER A 470 15.56 -1.47 25.54
N VAL A 471 14.47 -0.99 24.93
CA VAL A 471 13.12 -1.46 25.24
C VAL A 471 12.92 -2.90 24.79
N LEU A 472 13.41 -3.29 23.60
CA LEU A 472 13.20 -4.63 23.09
C LEU A 472 13.97 -5.70 23.88
N TRP A 473 15.24 -5.44 24.21
CA TRP A 473 16.08 -6.38 24.99
C TRP A 473 15.65 -6.52 26.45
N SER A 474 15.04 -5.49 27.03
CA SER A 474 14.51 -5.59 28.41
C SER A 474 13.19 -6.38 28.50
N ARG A 475 12.43 -6.46 27.39
CA ARG A 475 11.10 -7.08 27.37
C ARG A 475 11.06 -8.47 26.74
N HIS A 476 11.99 -8.79 25.84
CA HIS A 476 11.97 -10.02 25.06
C HIS A 476 13.24 -10.85 25.24
N SER A 477 13.07 -12.18 25.29
CA SER A 477 14.19 -13.13 25.24
C SER A 477 14.89 -13.07 23.87
N PRO A 478 16.18 -13.44 23.80
CA PRO A 478 16.92 -13.47 22.53
C PRO A 478 16.19 -14.39 21.54
N SER A 479 15.80 -13.83 20.40
CA SER A 479 15.08 -14.52 19.31
C SER A 479 15.66 -14.10 17.96
N THR A 480 15.45 -14.93 16.94
CA THR A 480 15.95 -14.69 15.57
C THR A 480 15.50 -13.33 15.03
N TRP A 481 14.24 -12.95 15.24
CA TRP A 481 13.71 -11.64 14.89
C TRP A 481 14.37 -10.49 15.66
N LEU A 482 14.59 -10.64 16.96
CA LEU A 482 15.25 -9.60 17.77
C LEU A 482 16.68 -9.36 17.28
N LEU A 483 17.41 -10.43 16.94
CA LEU A 483 18.74 -10.35 16.34
C LEU A 483 18.73 -9.57 15.01
N ALA A 484 17.73 -9.83 14.15
CA ALA A 484 17.61 -9.09 12.89
C ALA A 484 17.36 -7.59 13.11
N VAL A 485 16.43 -7.21 14.00
CA VAL A 485 16.17 -5.81 14.35
C VAL A 485 17.41 -5.15 14.94
N THR A 486 18.19 -5.88 15.76
CA THR A 486 19.43 -5.35 16.34
C THR A 486 20.48 -5.08 15.29
N ALA A 487 20.67 -5.99 14.33
CA ALA A 487 21.61 -5.78 13.24
C ALA A 487 21.25 -4.54 12.42
N PHE A 488 20.00 -4.41 11.98
CA PHE A 488 19.56 -3.23 11.22
C PHE A 488 19.65 -1.92 12.03
N SER A 489 19.37 -1.95 13.33
CA SER A 489 19.45 -0.75 14.17
C SER A 489 20.89 -0.31 14.42
N VAL A 490 21.80 -1.26 14.64
CA VAL A 490 23.24 -0.98 14.76
C VAL A 490 23.82 -0.49 13.43
N GLU A 491 23.35 -1.04 12.31
CA GLU A 491 23.72 -0.57 10.97
C GLU A 491 23.39 0.92 10.77
N VAL A 492 22.17 1.37 11.14
CA VAL A 492 21.81 2.80 11.12
C VAL A 492 22.77 3.62 11.99
N ILE A 493 23.03 3.17 13.22
CA ILE A 493 23.90 3.89 14.16
C ILE A 493 25.29 4.08 13.55
N VAL A 494 25.88 3.02 12.98
CA VAL A 494 27.19 3.08 12.35
C VAL A 494 27.17 3.99 11.12
N LYS A 495 26.14 3.90 10.26
CA LYS A 495 25.95 4.79 9.11
C LYS A 495 25.90 6.27 9.51
N VAL A 496 25.17 6.59 10.58
CA VAL A 496 25.09 7.97 11.12
C VAL A 496 26.43 8.42 11.69
N LEU A 497 27.14 7.57 12.45
CA LEU A 497 28.46 7.89 12.99
C LEU A 497 29.50 8.14 11.89
N VAL A 498 29.46 7.36 10.80
CA VAL A 498 30.32 7.55 9.61
C VAL A 498 30.01 8.88 8.93
N SER A 499 28.74 9.23 8.74
CA SER A 499 28.34 10.54 8.19
C SER A 499 28.76 11.70 9.10
N LEU A 500 28.61 11.57 10.42
CA LEU A 500 29.05 12.60 11.38
C LEU A 500 30.57 12.75 11.42
N ALA A 501 31.31 11.65 11.34
CA ALA A 501 32.77 11.66 11.35
C ALA A 501 33.32 12.34 10.07
N THR A 502 32.78 12.00 8.90
CA THR A 502 33.14 12.66 7.63
C THR A 502 32.77 14.13 7.63
N TYR A 503 31.56 14.50 8.07
CA TYR A 503 31.15 15.90 8.26
C TYR A 503 32.10 16.66 9.19
N THR A 504 32.49 16.06 10.32
CA THR A 504 33.41 16.68 11.29
C THR A 504 34.79 16.89 10.67
N LEU A 505 35.30 15.92 9.90
CA LEU A 505 36.57 16.06 9.19
C LEU A 505 36.54 17.22 8.18
N PHE A 506 35.49 17.32 7.37
CA PHE A 506 35.35 18.43 6.43
C PHE A 506 35.19 19.79 7.13
N LEU A 507 34.48 19.85 8.26
CA LEU A 507 34.37 21.08 9.04
C LEU A 507 35.72 21.47 9.67
N LEU A 508 36.54 20.50 10.10
CA LEU A 508 37.88 20.74 10.61
C LEU A 508 38.82 21.23 9.50
N ASP A 509 38.74 20.65 8.31
CA ASP A 509 39.50 21.09 7.13
C ASP A 509 39.14 22.53 6.75
N ALA A 510 37.85 22.85 6.69
CA ALA A 510 37.37 24.20 6.41
C ALA A 510 37.79 25.26 7.46
N ARG A 511 38.20 24.84 8.66
CA ARG A 511 38.74 25.74 9.70
C ARG A 511 40.26 25.90 9.62
N ARG A 512 40.97 24.98 8.98
CA ARG A 512 42.42 25.10 8.79
C ARG A 512 42.73 26.06 7.63
N GLN A 513 43.88 26.75 7.76
CA GLN A 513 44.43 27.59 6.69
C GLN A 513 45.43 26.84 5.82
N THR A 514 46.00 25.74 6.33
CA THR A 514 46.98 24.88 5.64
C THR A 514 46.30 23.66 5.03
N PHE A 515 46.68 23.29 3.81
CA PHE A 515 46.16 22.11 3.12
C PHE A 515 46.47 20.80 3.86
N TRP A 516 45.46 19.94 4.02
CA TRP A 516 45.60 18.67 4.73
C TRP A 516 45.71 17.48 3.77
N GLU A 517 46.95 17.14 3.40
CA GLU A 517 47.28 16.05 2.47
C GLU A 517 46.68 14.67 2.80
N LYS A 518 46.44 14.36 4.09
CA LYS A 518 45.91 13.05 4.53
C LYS A 518 44.39 13.00 4.69
N LEU A 519 43.66 14.09 4.41
CA LEU A 519 42.21 14.17 4.60
C LEU A 519 41.48 13.07 3.84
N ASP A 520 41.78 12.88 2.54
CA ASP A 520 41.10 11.89 1.72
C ASP A 520 41.37 10.46 2.17
N ASP A 521 42.56 10.21 2.71
CA ASP A 521 42.91 8.90 3.29
C ASP A 521 42.05 8.63 4.53
N TYR A 522 41.87 9.61 5.42
CA TYR A 522 40.97 9.47 6.58
C TYR A 522 39.51 9.31 6.18
N VAL A 523 39.00 10.12 5.24
CA VAL A 523 37.62 10.01 4.74
C VAL A 523 37.41 8.62 4.12
N TYR A 524 38.38 8.12 3.36
CA TYR A 524 38.34 6.76 2.84
C TYR A 524 38.32 5.71 3.94
N TYR A 525 39.21 5.77 4.94
CA TYR A 525 39.24 4.77 6.01
C TYR A 525 37.91 4.72 6.78
N ILE A 526 37.30 5.89 7.04
CA ILE A 526 36.01 5.99 7.72
C ILE A 526 34.88 5.41 6.87
N ARG A 527 34.81 5.74 5.57
CA ARG A 527 33.80 5.17 4.65
C ARG A 527 34.00 3.67 4.42
N ALA A 528 35.24 3.22 4.26
CA ALA A 528 35.58 1.82 4.10
C ALA A 528 35.21 1.01 5.35
N PHE A 529 35.44 1.56 6.56
CA PHE A 529 34.97 0.97 7.80
C PHE A 529 33.44 0.83 7.82
N GLY A 530 32.71 1.90 7.49
CA GLY A 530 31.24 1.87 7.41
C GLY A 530 30.72 0.77 6.49
N ASN A 531 31.20 0.72 5.25
CA ASN A 531 30.79 -0.28 4.27
C ASN A 531 31.21 -1.71 4.69
N SER A 532 32.36 -1.85 5.37
CA SER A 532 32.80 -3.16 5.90
C SER A 532 31.86 -3.67 7.00
N VAL A 533 31.40 -2.78 7.88
CA VAL A 533 30.42 -3.13 8.92
C VAL A 533 29.08 -3.53 8.31
N GLU A 534 28.61 -2.79 7.31
CA GLU A 534 27.39 -3.13 6.54
C GLU A 534 27.50 -4.52 5.91
N PHE A 535 28.63 -4.82 5.24
CA PHE A 535 28.88 -6.14 4.66
C PHE A 535 28.89 -7.26 5.72
N CYS A 536 29.52 -7.04 6.88
CA CYS A 536 29.53 -8.00 7.98
C CYS A 536 28.12 -8.29 8.52
N PHE A 537 27.30 -7.25 8.72
CA PHE A 537 25.90 -7.44 9.15
C PHE A 537 25.05 -8.09 8.05
N GLY A 538 25.33 -7.80 6.77
CA GLY A 538 24.71 -8.49 5.63
C GLY A 538 24.93 -9.99 5.65
N ILE A 539 26.18 -10.44 5.92
CA ILE A 539 26.52 -11.86 6.11
C ILE A 539 25.82 -12.45 7.34
N PHE A 540 25.86 -11.74 8.47
CA PHE A 540 25.19 -12.18 9.70
C PHE A 540 23.68 -12.41 9.49
N LEU A 541 23.00 -11.47 8.83
CA LEU A 541 21.58 -11.56 8.50
C LEU A 541 21.28 -12.69 7.51
N PHE A 542 22.18 -12.96 6.58
CA PHE A 542 22.04 -14.09 5.66
C PHE A 542 22.06 -15.43 6.40
N PHE A 543 23.02 -15.65 7.30
CA PHE A 543 23.05 -16.88 8.11
C PHE A 543 21.86 -16.97 9.07
N ASN A 544 21.49 -15.86 9.71
CA ASN A 544 20.31 -15.79 10.56
C ASN A 544 19.03 -16.16 9.78
N GLY A 545 18.86 -15.63 8.58
CA GLY A 545 17.70 -15.93 7.76
C GLY A 545 17.73 -17.32 7.12
N ALA A 546 18.91 -17.85 6.77
CA ALA A 546 19.07 -19.23 6.34
C ALA A 546 18.69 -20.21 7.46
N TRP A 547 19.08 -19.92 8.70
CA TRP A 547 18.65 -20.68 9.87
C TRP A 547 17.13 -20.70 10.01
N ILE A 548 16.49 -19.53 9.91
CA ILE A 548 15.03 -19.39 9.98
C ILE A 548 14.31 -20.17 8.85
N LEU A 549 14.90 -20.22 7.65
CA LEU A 549 14.35 -20.94 6.50
C LEU A 549 14.41 -22.47 6.70
N VAL A 550 15.51 -22.98 7.26
CA VAL A 550 15.74 -24.42 7.43
C VAL A 550 15.04 -24.99 8.67
N PHE A 551 15.07 -24.28 9.81
CA PHE A 551 14.69 -24.85 11.11
C PHE A 551 13.37 -24.35 11.70
N GLU A 552 12.86 -23.18 11.31
CA GLU A 552 11.66 -22.59 11.94
C GLU A 552 10.41 -22.75 11.06
N SER A 553 10.44 -22.21 9.84
CA SER A 553 9.35 -22.39 8.88
C SER A 553 9.84 -22.14 7.46
N GLY A 554 9.84 -23.19 6.63
CA GLY A 554 10.08 -23.07 5.20
C GLY A 554 8.99 -22.25 4.53
N GLY A 555 9.35 -21.50 3.49
CA GLY A 555 8.39 -20.75 2.67
C GLY A 555 9.02 -20.23 1.39
N ALA A 556 8.32 -20.37 0.27
CA ALA A 556 8.83 -19.95 -1.05
C ALA A 556 9.16 -18.45 -1.09
N ILE A 557 8.30 -17.61 -0.50
CA ILE A 557 8.52 -16.15 -0.40
C ILE A 557 9.78 -15.84 0.42
N ARG A 558 10.01 -16.58 1.51
CA ARG A 558 11.20 -16.39 2.36
C ARG A 558 12.48 -16.81 1.65
N ALA A 559 12.44 -17.91 0.89
CA ALA A 559 13.57 -18.35 0.07
C ALA A 559 13.92 -17.32 -1.01
N LEU A 560 12.91 -16.80 -1.72
CA LEU A 560 13.10 -15.74 -2.71
C LEU A 560 13.75 -14.49 -2.09
N MET A 561 13.24 -14.02 -0.95
CA MET A 561 13.81 -12.88 -0.24
C MET A 561 15.28 -13.13 0.16
N MET A 562 15.62 -14.36 0.57
CA MET A 562 17.00 -14.72 0.90
C MET A 562 17.92 -14.67 -0.33
N CYS A 563 17.44 -15.11 -1.50
CA CYS A 563 18.19 -15.00 -2.75
C CYS A 563 18.43 -13.53 -3.14
N VAL A 564 17.41 -12.69 -3.00
CA VAL A 564 17.52 -11.23 -3.26
C VAL A 564 18.55 -10.60 -2.31
N HIS A 565 18.50 -10.95 -1.02
CA HIS A 565 19.47 -10.47 -0.02
C HIS A 565 20.90 -10.92 -0.36
N ALA A 566 21.10 -12.17 -0.74
CA ALA A 566 22.42 -12.69 -1.14
C ALA A 566 22.98 -11.97 -2.38
N TYR A 567 22.12 -11.63 -3.35
CA TYR A 567 22.56 -10.92 -4.54
C TYR A 567 22.90 -9.46 -4.26
N PHE A 568 21.95 -8.67 -3.72
CA PHE A 568 22.17 -7.23 -3.53
C PHE A 568 23.08 -6.92 -2.35
N ASN A 569 22.82 -7.49 -1.16
CA ASN A 569 23.52 -7.08 0.06
C ASN A 569 24.86 -7.79 0.28
N ILE A 570 25.13 -8.89 -0.42
CA ILE A 570 26.41 -9.62 -0.32
C ILE A 570 27.19 -9.51 -1.62
N TRP A 571 26.66 -10.03 -2.73
CA TRP A 571 27.42 -10.13 -3.97
C TRP A 571 27.72 -8.76 -4.60
N CYS A 572 26.71 -7.92 -4.79
CA CYS A 572 26.89 -6.59 -5.39
C CYS A 572 27.78 -5.70 -4.51
N GLU A 573 27.54 -5.67 -3.20
CA GLU A 573 28.37 -4.93 -2.24
C GLU A 573 29.83 -5.41 -2.22
N ALA A 574 30.06 -6.73 -2.17
CA ALA A 574 31.42 -7.29 -2.24
C ALA A 574 32.13 -6.92 -3.54
N ARG A 575 31.43 -7.00 -4.68
CA ARG A 575 31.98 -6.64 -5.99
C ARG A 575 32.33 -5.15 -6.06
N ALA A 576 31.45 -4.28 -5.55
CA ALA A 576 31.68 -2.84 -5.52
C ALA A 576 32.88 -2.50 -4.62
N GLY A 577 32.92 -3.05 -3.40
CA GLY A 577 34.03 -2.90 -2.46
C GLY A 577 35.35 -3.38 -3.03
N TRP A 578 35.35 -4.55 -3.69
CA TRP A 578 36.54 -5.11 -4.36
C TRP A 578 37.06 -4.20 -5.48
N GLY A 579 36.16 -3.63 -6.29
CA GLY A 579 36.53 -2.69 -7.35
C GLY A 579 37.22 -1.43 -6.81
N VAL A 580 36.70 -0.85 -5.73
CA VAL A 580 37.31 0.33 -5.07
C VAL A 580 38.67 -0.02 -4.47
N PHE A 581 38.76 -1.14 -3.76
CA PHE A 581 40.01 -1.61 -3.17
C PHE A 581 41.08 -1.84 -4.23
N MET A 582 40.73 -2.50 -5.34
CA MET A 582 41.68 -2.79 -6.43
C MET A 582 42.18 -1.51 -7.11
N LYS A 583 41.29 -0.54 -7.38
CA LYS A 583 41.69 0.77 -7.96
C LYS A 583 42.67 1.51 -7.04
N ARG A 584 42.41 1.55 -5.73
CA ARG A 584 43.29 2.20 -4.75
C ARG A 584 44.64 1.50 -4.65
N ARG A 585 44.67 0.16 -4.60
CA ARG A 585 45.92 -0.62 -4.58
C ARG A 585 46.77 -0.33 -5.81
N THR A 586 46.15 -0.28 -7.00
CA THR A 586 46.83 0.08 -8.24
C THR A 586 47.35 1.52 -8.22
N ALA A 587 46.58 2.48 -7.73
CA ALA A 587 47.02 3.88 -7.63
C ALA A 587 48.17 4.08 -6.64
N VAL A 588 48.13 3.43 -5.48
CA VAL A 588 49.24 3.44 -4.50
C VAL A 588 50.49 2.84 -5.12
N HIS A 589 50.36 1.70 -5.81
CA HIS A 589 51.48 1.06 -6.49
C HIS A 589 52.08 1.94 -7.60
N LYS A 590 51.24 2.59 -8.42
CA LYS A 590 51.65 3.56 -9.45
C LYS A 590 52.47 4.71 -8.84
N ILE A 591 52.02 5.28 -7.71
CA ILE A 591 52.72 6.40 -7.07
C ILE A 591 53.99 5.97 -6.35
N SER A 592 53.99 4.80 -5.70
CA SER A 592 55.21 4.27 -5.07
C SER A 592 56.29 3.93 -6.09
N SER A 593 55.92 3.69 -7.35
CA SER A 593 56.87 3.44 -8.44
C SER A 593 57.53 4.72 -8.99
N LEU A 594 57.03 5.91 -8.62
CA LEU A 594 57.59 7.18 -9.05
C LEU A 594 58.69 7.66 -8.09
N PRO A 595 59.80 8.22 -8.61
CA PRO A 595 60.86 8.77 -7.79
C PRO A 595 60.37 9.98 -6.97
N GLU A 596 60.90 10.09 -5.75
CA GLU A 596 60.66 11.22 -4.85
C GLU A 596 61.73 12.28 -5.07
N ALA A 597 61.32 13.55 -5.14
CA ALA A 597 62.24 14.67 -5.33
C ALA A 597 63.09 14.87 -4.07
N THR A 598 64.40 15.07 -4.26
CA THR A 598 65.28 15.47 -3.15
C THR A 598 64.98 16.92 -2.73
N PRO A 599 65.17 17.30 -1.45
CA PRO A 599 64.90 18.66 -0.99
C PRO A 599 65.75 19.71 -1.73
N LEU A 600 66.96 19.33 -2.17
CA LEU A 600 67.82 20.18 -3.00
C LEU A 600 67.20 20.46 -4.38
N GLN A 601 66.69 19.42 -5.06
CA GLN A 601 66.00 19.58 -6.35
C GLN A 601 64.74 20.43 -6.21
N LEU A 602 64.01 20.28 -5.11
CA LEU A 602 62.80 21.05 -4.82
C LEU A 602 63.11 22.53 -4.61
N SER A 603 64.15 22.84 -3.81
CA SER A 603 64.63 24.21 -3.61
C SER A 603 65.22 24.86 -4.87
N THR A 604 65.69 24.05 -5.83
CA THR A 604 66.22 24.55 -7.11
C THR A 604 65.10 24.84 -8.11
N PHE A 605 64.01 24.07 -8.06
CA PHE A 605 62.86 24.22 -8.95
C PHE A 605 61.93 25.37 -8.52
N ASP A 606 61.78 25.59 -7.20
CA ASP A 606 61.05 26.72 -6.56
C ASP A 606 59.72 27.10 -7.25
N ASP A 607 58.89 26.09 -7.52
CA ASP A 607 57.60 26.25 -8.19
C ASP A 607 56.47 25.67 -7.33
N VAL A 608 55.24 26.08 -7.63
CA VAL A 608 54.02 25.59 -6.98
C VAL A 608 53.46 24.37 -7.70
N CYS A 609 52.75 23.51 -6.99
CA CYS A 609 52.11 22.38 -7.63
C CYS A 609 51.00 22.86 -8.59
N ALA A 610 51.12 22.54 -9.89
CA ALA A 610 50.14 22.96 -10.91
C ALA A 610 48.71 22.40 -10.74
N ILE A 611 48.50 21.47 -9.79
CA ILE A 611 47.18 20.91 -9.48
C ILE A 611 46.48 21.70 -8.38
N CYS A 612 47.19 22.09 -7.31
CA CYS A 612 46.59 22.77 -6.15
C CYS A 612 47.09 24.21 -5.92
N TYR A 613 48.03 24.68 -6.75
CA TYR A 613 48.64 26.01 -6.70
C TYR A 613 49.25 26.38 -5.34
N GLN A 614 49.83 25.40 -4.63
CA GLN A 614 50.50 25.61 -3.35
C GLN A 614 51.97 25.18 -3.41
N GLU A 615 52.79 25.76 -2.53
CA GLU A 615 54.20 25.43 -2.37
C GLU A 615 54.42 23.94 -2.07
N MET A 616 55.50 23.40 -2.61
CA MET A 616 55.82 21.98 -2.52
C MET A 616 56.89 21.75 -1.46
N THR A 617 56.53 21.08 -0.36
CA THR A 617 57.49 20.60 0.65
C THR A 617 57.95 19.17 0.36
N SER A 618 57.13 18.39 -0.34
CA SER A 618 57.46 17.07 -0.89
C SER A 618 56.81 16.89 -2.26
N ALA A 619 57.52 16.28 -3.21
CA ALA A 619 57.03 16.09 -4.57
C ALA A 619 57.38 14.72 -5.15
N LYS A 620 56.48 14.21 -6.00
CA LYS A 620 56.73 13.07 -6.88
C LYS A 620 57.07 13.57 -8.27
N ILE A 621 58.10 12.98 -8.86
CA ILE A 621 58.57 13.31 -10.20
C ILE A 621 57.97 12.31 -11.17
N THR A 622 57.20 12.79 -12.16
CA THR A 622 56.65 11.94 -13.23
C THR A 622 57.76 11.49 -14.20
N ARG A 623 57.50 10.46 -15.02
CA ARG A 623 58.47 10.04 -16.07
C ARG A 623 58.78 11.14 -17.09
N CYS A 624 57.84 12.06 -17.32
CA CYS A 624 58.02 13.28 -18.11
C CYS A 624 58.69 14.43 -17.34
N LYS A 625 59.22 14.17 -16.13
CA LYS A 625 59.98 15.09 -15.27
C LYS A 625 59.20 16.31 -14.72
N HIS A 626 57.88 16.21 -14.59
CA HIS A 626 57.06 17.22 -13.91
C HIS A 626 56.89 16.89 -12.42
N TYR A 627 56.80 17.94 -11.59
CA TYR A 627 56.73 17.85 -10.13
C TYR A 627 55.29 18.10 -9.65
N PHE A 628 54.77 17.18 -8.83
CA PHE A 628 53.45 17.33 -8.20
C PHE A 628 53.47 16.83 -6.76
N HIS A 629 52.59 17.34 -5.88
CA HIS A 629 52.41 16.72 -4.58
C HIS A 629 51.94 15.27 -4.80
N GLY A 630 52.49 14.33 -4.03
CA GLY A 630 52.14 12.91 -4.20
C GLY A 630 50.64 12.63 -4.05
N VAL A 631 49.94 13.46 -3.26
CA VAL A 631 48.49 13.37 -3.05
C VAL A 631 47.69 13.96 -4.21
N CYS A 632 48.09 15.13 -4.72
CA CYS A 632 47.44 15.76 -5.88
C CYS A 632 47.55 14.88 -7.12
N LEU A 633 48.74 14.31 -7.36
CA LEU A 633 48.95 13.36 -8.46
C LEU A 633 48.15 12.07 -8.28
N ARG A 634 47.97 11.59 -7.04
CA ARG A 634 47.10 10.45 -6.73
C ARG A 634 45.66 10.69 -7.16
N LYS A 635 45.11 11.87 -6.83
CA LYS A 635 43.74 12.24 -7.17
C LYS A 635 43.57 12.28 -8.68
N TRP A 636 44.52 12.89 -9.38
CA TRP A 636 44.50 12.98 -10.84
C TRP A 636 44.51 11.59 -11.50
N LEU A 637 45.37 10.68 -11.02
CA LEU A 637 45.49 9.30 -11.51
C LEU A 637 44.24 8.44 -11.28
N TYR A 638 43.27 8.87 -10.45
CA TYR A 638 41.97 8.19 -10.38
C TYR A 638 41.10 8.47 -11.60
N VAL A 639 41.30 9.61 -12.26
CA VAL A 639 40.48 10.06 -13.39
C VAL A 639 41.22 9.79 -14.70
N GLN A 640 42.48 10.20 -14.80
CA GLN A 640 43.28 10.08 -16.02
C GLN A 640 44.70 9.60 -15.74
N ASP A 641 45.19 8.66 -16.56
CA ASP A 641 46.56 8.12 -16.52
C ASP A 641 47.60 9.01 -17.25
N ARG A 642 47.22 10.26 -17.57
CA ARG A 642 48.04 11.21 -18.34
C ARG A 642 48.56 12.34 -17.46
N CYS A 643 49.69 12.93 -17.80
CA CYS A 643 50.26 14.06 -17.06
C CYS A 643 49.40 15.33 -17.22
N PRO A 644 49.07 16.07 -16.13
CA PRO A 644 48.29 17.31 -16.22
C PRO A 644 48.92 18.40 -17.09
N LEU A 645 50.25 18.47 -17.12
CA LEU A 645 51.01 19.48 -17.89
C LEU A 645 51.19 19.08 -19.36
N CYS A 646 51.75 17.91 -19.64
CA CYS A 646 52.10 17.51 -21.01
C CYS A 646 51.17 16.48 -21.65
N HIS A 647 50.14 15.99 -20.95
CA HIS A 647 49.20 14.97 -21.42
C HIS A 647 49.82 13.61 -21.83
N GLU A 648 51.12 13.41 -21.57
CA GLU A 648 51.83 12.16 -21.81
C GLU A 648 51.44 11.09 -20.78
N ILE A 649 51.40 9.82 -21.19
CA ILE A 649 51.01 8.71 -20.32
C ILE A 649 52.08 8.52 -19.24
N ILE A 650 51.69 8.65 -17.97
CA ILE A 650 52.62 8.65 -16.82
C ILE A 650 53.21 7.24 -16.61
N MET A 651 52.43 6.22 -16.94
CA MET A 651 52.79 4.80 -16.86
C MET A 651 52.75 4.22 -18.27
N ASN A 652 53.80 4.40 -19.06
CA ASN A 652 53.99 3.49 -20.19
C ASN A 652 54.19 2.10 -19.58
N GLN A 653 53.23 1.19 -19.81
CA GLN A 653 53.58 -0.23 -19.78
C GLN A 653 54.78 -0.36 -20.71
N ASP A 654 55.82 -1.06 -20.27
CA ASP A 654 56.99 -1.36 -21.09
C ASP A 654 56.58 -2.34 -22.20
N THR A 655 55.66 -1.92 -23.07
CA THR A 655 55.42 -2.54 -24.36
C THR A 655 56.49 -1.97 -25.27
N LYS A 656 57.28 -2.87 -25.83
CA LYS A 656 58.37 -2.61 -26.77
C LYS A 656 57.99 -1.49 -27.76
N PRO A 657 58.92 -0.60 -28.12
CA PRO A 657 58.63 0.48 -29.06
C PRO A 657 58.41 -0.11 -30.45
N GLY A 658 57.14 -0.20 -30.84
CA GLY A 658 56.69 -0.66 -32.15
C GLY A 658 55.24 -1.12 -32.04
N GLU A 659 54.35 -0.48 -32.80
CA GLU A 659 52.89 -0.74 -32.85
C GLU A 659 52.09 -0.14 -31.69
N HIS A 660 51.72 1.14 -31.83
CA HIS A 660 50.33 1.60 -31.87
C HIS A 660 50.31 3.14 -31.98
N ALA A 661 50.89 3.64 -33.08
CA ALA A 661 50.57 4.95 -33.62
C ALA A 661 49.41 4.78 -34.61
N GLN A 662 48.21 4.46 -34.11
CA GLN A 662 46.94 4.57 -34.84
C GLN A 662 45.79 4.18 -33.91
N GLN A 663 45.36 5.13 -33.07
CA GLN A 663 43.99 5.21 -32.56
C GLN A 663 43.79 6.63 -32.04
N GLN A 664 43.61 7.55 -32.99
CA GLN A 664 42.93 8.83 -32.76
C GLN A 664 41.61 8.79 -33.52
N GLN A 665 40.56 9.20 -32.81
CA GLN A 665 39.24 9.65 -33.27
C GLN A 665 38.22 8.58 -33.69
N GLN A 666 37.35 8.20 -32.74
CA GLN A 666 35.92 7.93 -32.98
C GLN A 666 35.10 8.46 -31.78
N PRO A 667 33.86 8.93 -32.02
CA PRO A 667 33.10 9.75 -31.09
C PRO A 667 32.59 8.96 -29.89
N VAL A 668 32.60 9.59 -28.73
CA VAL A 668 31.99 9.10 -27.49
C VAL A 668 30.47 9.12 -27.70
N GLU A 669 29.88 7.96 -27.97
CA GLU A 669 28.43 7.76 -27.82
C GLU A 669 28.09 7.67 -26.33
N ASN A 670 27.18 8.56 -25.92
CA ASN A 670 26.57 8.67 -24.61
C ASN A 670 26.21 7.30 -24.01
N ASN A 671 26.83 6.97 -22.88
CA ASN A 671 26.26 6.03 -21.92
C ASN A 671 26.34 6.59 -20.50
N ASP A 672 25.90 7.84 -20.35
CA ASP A 672 25.93 8.63 -19.12
C ASP A 672 24.85 8.29 -18.08
N ASN A 673 24.07 7.21 -18.25
CA ASN A 673 22.86 7.03 -17.43
C ASN A 673 22.93 6.00 -16.29
N ILE A 674 24.10 5.42 -15.94
CA ILE A 674 24.15 4.44 -14.81
C ILE A 674 25.27 4.72 -13.77
N VAL A 675 26.19 5.66 -13.99
CA VAL A 675 27.32 5.90 -13.05
C VAL A 675 27.37 7.32 -12.45
N ASN A 676 26.52 8.25 -12.90
CA ASN A 676 26.60 9.65 -12.45
C ASN A 676 26.03 9.93 -11.05
N HIS A 677 25.33 8.99 -10.39
CA HIS A 677 24.80 9.27 -9.06
C HIS A 677 25.82 9.25 -7.90
N ASN A 678 27.08 8.87 -8.16
CA ASN A 678 28.11 8.81 -7.11
C ASN A 678 29.33 9.72 -7.35
N ILE A 679 29.31 10.61 -8.35
CA ILE A 679 30.48 11.46 -8.70
C ILE A 679 30.21 12.97 -8.59
N GLU A 680 28.97 13.43 -8.46
CA GLU A 680 28.68 14.87 -8.26
C GLU A 680 29.13 15.45 -6.91
N ASN A 681 29.67 14.65 -5.99
CA ASN A 681 30.14 15.11 -4.69
C ASN A 681 31.67 15.32 -4.58
N ILE A 682 32.40 15.41 -5.70
CA ILE A 682 33.87 15.62 -5.70
C ILE A 682 34.31 16.92 -6.39
N ASN A 683 33.41 17.66 -7.05
CA ASN A 683 33.76 19.00 -7.52
C ASN A 683 33.49 20.04 -6.42
N GLU A 684 34.46 20.19 -5.51
CA GLU A 684 34.59 21.44 -4.77
C GLU A 684 35.00 22.58 -5.73
N PRO A 685 34.47 23.80 -5.55
CA PRO A 685 34.91 24.94 -6.33
C PRO A 685 36.32 25.35 -5.88
N ILE A 686 37.24 25.39 -6.84
CA ILE A 686 38.57 26.00 -6.67
C ILE A 686 38.36 27.46 -6.29
N VAL A 687 38.66 27.80 -5.05
CA VAL A 687 38.71 29.19 -4.55
C VAL A 687 39.93 29.86 -5.20
N GLN A 688 39.70 30.69 -6.22
CA GLN A 688 40.66 31.71 -6.64
C GLN A 688 40.34 33.02 -5.89
N GLN A 689 41.32 33.50 -5.11
CA GLN A 689 41.30 34.82 -4.50
C GLN A 689 42.10 35.81 -5.37
N GLN A 690 41.47 36.91 -5.83
CA GLN A 690 42.10 38.25 -5.85
C GLN A 690 41.09 39.39 -6.14
N PRO A 691 41.38 40.64 -5.74
CA PRO A 691 40.39 41.63 -5.31
C PRO A 691 39.88 42.57 -6.42
N ALA A 692 38.81 43.30 -6.05
CA ALA A 692 37.97 44.14 -6.90
C ALA A 692 38.61 45.45 -7.42
N SER A 693 38.21 45.84 -8.64
CA SER A 693 38.13 47.26 -9.09
C SER A 693 37.18 47.47 -10.29
N ILE A 694 36.06 48.16 -10.03
CA ILE A 694 35.43 49.32 -10.73
C ILE A 694 35.18 49.33 -12.27
N ASN A 695 33.91 49.58 -12.61
CA ASN A 695 33.26 50.21 -13.81
C ASN A 695 33.45 49.66 -15.23
N SER A 696 32.33 49.43 -15.95
CA SER A 696 31.75 50.33 -16.97
C SER A 696 30.75 49.62 -17.89
N ASN A 697 29.68 50.33 -18.25
CA ASN A 697 28.68 50.04 -19.31
C ASN A 697 29.27 49.55 -20.64
N ASN A 698 28.54 48.69 -21.38
CA ASN A 698 27.97 49.08 -22.69
C ASN A 698 27.07 48.02 -23.35
N ASN A 699 26.14 48.58 -24.12
CA ASN A 699 25.10 47.97 -24.95
C ASN A 699 25.61 47.28 -26.22
N SER A 700 24.65 46.57 -26.84
CA SER A 700 24.47 46.24 -28.27
C SER A 700 25.36 45.17 -28.93
N ARG A 701 24.75 44.14 -29.54
CA ARG A 701 24.23 44.19 -30.92
C ARG A 701 23.53 42.88 -31.35
N VAL A 702 22.45 43.09 -32.08
CA VAL A 702 21.60 42.18 -32.87
C VAL A 702 22.40 41.45 -33.97
N ASN A 703 21.99 40.21 -34.31
CA ASN A 703 21.95 39.71 -35.69
C ASN A 703 20.97 38.53 -35.83
N ASP A 704 19.99 38.70 -36.73
CA ASP A 704 19.02 37.74 -37.24
C ASP A 704 19.67 36.69 -38.15
N ILE A 705 19.23 35.40 -38.07
CA ILE A 705 19.01 34.49 -39.22
C ILE A 705 17.86 33.51 -38.87
N THR A 706 16.96 33.32 -39.84
CA THR A 706 15.67 32.60 -39.87
C THR A 706 15.77 31.06 -39.98
N PRO A 707 14.63 30.30 -39.88
CA PRO A 707 14.56 28.98 -39.24
C PRO A 707 14.49 27.81 -40.23
N THR A 708 14.77 26.59 -39.76
CA THR A 708 14.31 25.35 -40.41
C THR A 708 14.07 24.22 -39.41
N THR A 709 12.84 23.71 -39.44
CA THR A 709 12.47 22.29 -39.22
C THR A 709 12.59 21.69 -37.81
N ALA A 710 11.62 21.98 -36.94
CA ALA A 710 11.23 21.09 -35.83
C ALA A 710 9.78 21.38 -35.41
N GLY A 711 8.81 20.77 -36.08
CA GLY A 711 7.40 21.01 -35.80
C GLY A 711 6.54 19.83 -36.23
N ASN A 712 6.70 18.67 -35.57
CA ASN A 712 5.76 17.56 -35.70
C ASN A 712 5.53 16.76 -34.39
N SER A 713 6.22 17.04 -33.29
CA SER A 713 6.00 16.35 -32.01
C SER A 713 5.15 17.13 -31.01
N LEU A 714 5.01 18.46 -31.15
CA LEU A 714 4.19 19.29 -30.25
C LEU A 714 2.70 19.33 -30.64
N SER A 715 2.37 19.11 -31.92
CA SER A 715 0.99 19.18 -32.41
C SER A 715 0.13 17.98 -32.00
N GLU A 716 0.73 16.81 -31.76
CA GLU A 716 0.00 15.61 -31.31
C GLU A 716 -0.28 15.61 -29.80
N SER A 717 0.63 16.14 -28.96
CA SER A 717 0.39 16.28 -27.51
C SER A 717 -0.71 17.31 -27.21
N ILE A 718 -0.80 18.39 -27.99
CA ILE A 718 -1.88 19.37 -27.88
C ILE A 718 -3.20 18.76 -28.36
N ARG A 719 -3.19 17.87 -29.38
CA ARG A 719 -4.39 17.17 -29.86
C ARG A 719 -4.93 16.14 -28.86
N ALA A 720 -4.04 15.41 -28.16
CA ALA A 720 -4.41 14.49 -27.08
C ALA A 720 -5.02 15.25 -25.89
N THR A 721 -4.42 16.38 -25.49
CA THR A 721 -4.91 17.22 -24.38
C THR A 721 -6.26 17.88 -24.72
N THR A 722 -6.46 18.27 -25.98
CA THR A 722 -7.74 18.84 -26.47
C THR A 722 -8.84 17.77 -26.55
N SER A 723 -8.49 16.50 -26.84
CA SER A 723 -9.45 15.37 -26.82
C SER A 723 -9.92 15.04 -25.40
N THR A 724 -9.02 15.07 -24.41
CA THR A 724 -9.38 14.89 -23.00
C THR A 724 -10.22 16.04 -22.43
N LEU A 725 -9.99 17.27 -22.90
CA LEU A 725 -10.81 18.43 -22.53
C LEU A 725 -12.21 18.39 -23.18
N ARG A 726 -12.33 17.90 -24.42
CA ARG A 726 -13.63 17.66 -25.07
C ARG A 726 -14.43 16.55 -24.37
N GLN A 727 -13.76 15.51 -23.90
CA GLN A 727 -14.41 14.42 -23.16
C GLN A 727 -14.88 14.86 -21.77
N ARG A 728 -14.09 15.71 -21.09
CA ARG A 728 -14.50 16.37 -19.84
C ARG A 728 -15.61 17.42 -20.01
N SER A 729 -15.78 17.98 -21.22
CA SER A 729 -16.91 18.84 -21.56
C SER A 729 -18.18 18.01 -21.76
N ALA A 730 -18.09 16.93 -22.54
CA ALA A 730 -19.21 16.01 -22.76
C ALA A 730 -19.70 15.31 -21.47
N ASP A 731 -18.79 14.97 -20.56
CA ASP A 731 -19.14 14.43 -19.23
C ASP A 731 -19.81 15.47 -18.30
N ARG A 732 -19.67 16.77 -18.60
CA ARG A 732 -20.28 17.87 -17.83
C ARG A 732 -21.68 18.17 -18.36
N ASP A 733 -21.82 18.20 -19.68
CA ASP A 733 -23.08 18.47 -20.38
C ASP A 733 -24.10 17.32 -20.15
N PHE A 734 -23.62 16.08 -19.99
CA PHE A 734 -24.49 14.92 -19.67
C PHE A 734 -24.92 14.85 -18.19
N LEU A 735 -24.16 15.45 -17.27
CA LEU A 735 -24.57 15.57 -15.85
C LEU A 735 -25.57 16.71 -15.64
N GLU A 736 -25.60 17.71 -16.53
CA GLU A 736 -26.67 18.73 -16.59
C GLU A 736 -27.96 18.19 -17.25
N GLU A 737 -27.89 17.11 -18.04
CA GLU A 737 -29.07 16.40 -18.59
C GLU A 737 -29.71 15.39 -17.60
N LEU A 738 -29.11 15.18 -16.42
CA LEU A 738 -29.59 14.28 -15.36
C LEU A 738 -30.15 15.00 -14.12
N GLU A 739 -30.04 16.33 -14.05
CA GLU A 739 -30.90 17.21 -13.21
C GLU A 739 -32.18 17.56 -13.98
#